data_AF-A0A161JU70-F1
#
_entry.id   AF-A0A161JU70-F1
#
_cell.length_a   1.000
_cell.length_b   1.000
_cell.length_c   1.000
_cell.angle_alpha   90.00
_cell.angle_beta   90.00
_cell.angle_gamma   90.00
#
_symmetry.space_group_name_H-M   'P 1'
#
loop_
_entity.id
_entity.type
_entity.pdbx_description
1 polymer ?
#
loop_
_entity_poly.entity_id
_entity_poly.type
_entity_poly.pdbx_seq_one_letter_code
_entity_poly.pdbx_strand_id
1 'polypeptide(L)'
;MIIPVKNNPILPVTIRVKDIESIVNWFEQHQRSLYAIGWSYLGNQRKIEELFYLAILQVHKELPRFKSSTSFEIWVLSIFIHICRELSLNKSLQASEESDSHQKIFHEFQKLIEKEREVLGLTYIRGLSKDEKAQLLQVSSEQVKELLLSGLQSLRNGMGYGEHYHGCNEYQKLYVDYLERNLERPAKIDFEMHIYHCQDCQEDLAALQEVMVGFTEAIEKFRVPDGFIGNIKERVAQRERHIQQKNNKRKRNGIIAASIFVLAIFAGIFSGVFSKLYYTWTEENQELRAFLQEDVGERLNLEAESGGVKIKIKSAIADDTQTLIFYEIEDSKENNQYMINIDDGVFIENEREIMVANTFPRYFPPDTEMELNNKEKNIYHGKISLRPLKEDTGKVKLKINKVMKLKRNPSDSYVNMVPEEGEWNFEIPVTKKPSTEYALNEKIELEGVPVRLDKLILAPTATILQYSINNEQPAKRIEIINFNDLEVNNKFLKADLYGNSYVHNQPDINWSIFQANFEPLFEKETNEVKVQFGSVYLSIEDHKTIKLDASKEYPQTFKYAGSTITINKVEIGQPSTVIFSNHEIKNRAYESLHYFIETEQGENSMEGDYEGVIVDKNGKEYDMNKITTKIYEEMEQPRHFFTVQSVKLPGNKVIPKSLDITGYNTTKYLDDVVEVETELIVKDKAGTQ
;
A
#
# COMPACT_ATOMS: atom_id res chain seq x y z
N MET A 1 65.54 -51.60 -41.83
CA MET A 1 65.80 -50.32 -41.15
C MET A 1 64.52 -49.92 -40.42
N ILE A 2 64.60 -49.69 -39.11
CA ILE A 2 63.45 -49.60 -38.19
C ILE A 2 62.97 -48.15 -38.14
N ILE A 3 61.77 -47.89 -38.67
CA ILE A 3 61.02 -46.62 -38.49
C ILE A 3 60.29 -46.73 -37.14
N PRO A 4 60.19 -45.65 -36.32
CA PRO A 4 59.67 -45.73 -34.97
C PRO A 4 58.22 -46.20 -34.94
N VAL A 5 57.90 -47.05 -33.97
CA VAL A 5 56.56 -47.51 -33.65
C VAL A 5 55.72 -46.29 -33.23
N LYS A 6 54.52 -46.13 -33.82
CA LYS A 6 53.48 -45.21 -33.32
C LYS A 6 53.12 -45.63 -31.88
N ASN A 7 53.81 -45.06 -30.90
CA ASN A 7 53.35 -45.07 -29.53
C ASN A 7 52.14 -44.16 -29.46
N ASN A 8 50.94 -44.73 -29.47
CA ASN A 8 49.73 -44.05 -29.01
C ASN A 8 49.80 -43.97 -27.48
N PRO A 9 50.02 -42.80 -26.87
CA PRO A 9 49.69 -42.65 -25.46
C PRO A 9 48.17 -42.49 -25.41
N ILE A 10 47.47 -43.59 -25.15
CA ILE A 10 46.10 -43.53 -24.63
C ILE A 10 46.22 -42.92 -23.24
N LEU A 11 45.97 -41.61 -23.12
CA LEU A 11 45.84 -40.90 -21.84
C LEU A 11 44.36 -40.63 -21.54
N PRO A 12 43.95 -40.63 -20.26
CA PRO A 12 42.57 -40.88 -19.87
C PRO A 12 41.62 -39.74 -20.19
N VAL A 13 40.50 -40.12 -20.82
CA VAL A 13 39.27 -39.35 -20.88
C VAL A 13 38.72 -39.24 -19.46
N THR A 14 38.86 -38.08 -18.81
CA THR A 14 37.89 -37.50 -17.85
C THR A 14 38.40 -36.16 -17.30
N ILE A 15 38.48 -35.12 -18.13
CA ILE A 15 38.40 -33.75 -17.62
C ILE A 15 36.92 -33.42 -17.55
N ARG A 16 36.36 -33.26 -16.34
CA ARG A 16 35.07 -32.57 -16.15
C ARG A 16 35.30 -31.09 -16.45
N VAL A 17 35.35 -30.72 -17.73
CA VAL A 17 35.50 -29.33 -18.16
C VAL A 17 34.27 -28.57 -17.69
N LYS A 18 34.41 -27.74 -16.65
CA LYS A 18 33.32 -26.87 -16.14
C LYS A 18 33.73 -25.39 -16.08
N ASP A 19 35.02 -25.08 -16.08
CA ASP A 19 35.55 -23.73 -16.00
C ASP A 19 36.59 -23.44 -17.10
N ILE A 20 36.88 -22.16 -17.30
CA ILE A 20 37.82 -21.67 -18.29
C ILE A 20 39.26 -22.15 -18.02
N GLU A 21 39.61 -22.42 -16.76
CA GLU A 21 40.92 -22.92 -16.35
C GLU A 21 41.18 -24.35 -16.86
N SER A 22 40.17 -25.22 -16.79
CA SER A 22 40.22 -26.57 -17.35
C SER A 22 40.45 -26.57 -18.87
N ILE A 23 39.89 -25.59 -19.58
CA ILE A 23 40.08 -25.40 -21.03
C ILE A 23 41.51 -24.95 -21.31
N VAL A 24 42.00 -23.95 -20.58
CA VAL A 24 43.37 -23.46 -20.73
C VAL A 24 44.39 -24.57 -20.50
N ASN A 25 44.19 -25.41 -19.47
CA ASN A 25 45.05 -26.56 -19.19
C ASN A 25 45.02 -27.59 -20.32
N TRP A 26 43.87 -27.82 -20.96
CA TRP A 26 43.80 -28.69 -22.13
C TRP A 26 44.62 -28.14 -23.31
N PHE A 27 44.54 -26.83 -23.57
CA PHE A 27 45.35 -26.17 -24.61
C PHE A 27 46.85 -26.23 -24.29
N GLU A 28 47.23 -26.13 -23.03
CA GLU A 28 48.62 -26.27 -22.58
C GLU A 28 49.16 -27.69 -22.78
N GLN A 29 48.37 -28.72 -22.45
CA GLN A 29 48.75 -30.12 -22.67
C GLN A 29 48.95 -30.43 -24.16
N HIS A 30 48.16 -29.79 -25.03
CA HIS A 30 48.21 -30.00 -26.48
C HIS A 30 49.01 -28.93 -27.24
N GLN A 31 49.69 -28.02 -26.51
CA GLN A 31 50.24 -26.77 -27.06
C GLN A 31 51.18 -27.00 -28.23
N ARG A 32 52.04 -28.02 -28.18
CA ARG A 32 53.06 -28.27 -29.21
C ARG A 32 52.45 -28.54 -30.57
N SER A 33 51.50 -29.46 -30.62
CA SER A 33 50.82 -29.86 -31.85
C SER A 33 49.86 -28.78 -32.36
N LEU A 34 49.16 -28.08 -31.47
CA LEU A 34 48.28 -26.95 -31.83
C LEU A 34 49.08 -25.75 -32.33
N TYR A 35 50.25 -25.50 -31.74
CA TYR A 35 51.17 -24.45 -32.18
C TYR A 35 51.74 -24.77 -33.57
N ALA A 36 52.14 -26.02 -33.82
CA ALA A 36 52.58 -26.47 -35.15
C ALA A 36 51.46 -26.37 -36.21
N ILE A 37 50.21 -26.69 -35.85
CA ILE A 37 49.05 -26.44 -36.72
C ILE A 37 48.87 -24.95 -36.93
N GLY A 38 48.78 -24.13 -35.88
CA GLY A 38 48.58 -22.68 -36.02
C GLY A 38 49.67 -22.02 -36.87
N TRP A 39 50.92 -22.48 -36.72
CA TRP A 39 52.06 -22.02 -37.51
C TRP A 39 51.91 -22.33 -39.00
N SER A 40 51.34 -23.47 -39.37
CA SER A 40 51.11 -23.81 -40.78
C SER A 40 50.13 -22.86 -41.47
N TYR A 41 49.22 -22.22 -40.72
CA TYR A 41 48.27 -21.25 -41.27
C TYR A 41 48.78 -19.81 -41.18
N LEU A 42 49.45 -19.45 -40.09
CA LEU A 42 49.62 -18.03 -39.72
C LEU A 42 51.06 -17.53 -39.79
N GLY A 43 52.05 -18.42 -39.64
CA GLY A 43 53.49 -18.10 -39.73
C GLY A 43 53.99 -16.97 -38.82
N ASN A 44 53.23 -16.59 -37.80
CA ASN A 44 53.51 -15.44 -36.95
C ASN A 44 53.06 -15.73 -35.51
N GLN A 45 53.99 -15.61 -34.56
CA GLN A 45 53.71 -15.92 -33.16
C GLN A 45 52.53 -15.12 -32.59
N ARG A 46 52.45 -13.80 -32.83
CA ARG A 46 51.36 -12.96 -32.30
C ARG A 46 49.99 -13.40 -32.82
N LYS A 47 49.91 -13.80 -34.09
CA LYS A 47 48.67 -14.34 -34.67
C LYS A 47 48.30 -15.69 -34.03
N ILE A 48 49.28 -16.50 -33.67
CA ILE A 48 49.06 -17.80 -33.02
C ILE A 48 48.66 -17.61 -31.54
N GLU A 49 49.23 -16.61 -30.85
CA GLU A 49 48.78 -16.23 -29.50
C GLU A 49 47.30 -15.79 -29.51
N GLU A 50 46.91 -15.00 -30.52
CA GLU A 50 45.52 -14.59 -30.71
C GLU A 50 44.61 -15.77 -31.06
N LEU A 51 45.06 -16.68 -31.93
CA LEU A 51 44.36 -17.93 -32.24
C LEU A 51 44.05 -18.74 -30.98
N PHE A 52 45.05 -18.97 -30.13
CA PHE A 52 44.85 -19.71 -28.87
C PHE A 52 43.88 -18.99 -27.94
N TYR A 53 44.04 -17.67 -27.78
CA TYR A 53 43.14 -16.87 -26.95
C TYR A 53 41.68 -16.96 -27.43
N LEU A 54 41.43 -16.73 -28.73
CA LEU A 54 40.08 -16.82 -29.30
C LEU A 54 39.50 -18.23 -29.21
N ALA A 55 40.31 -19.26 -29.47
CA ALA A 55 39.87 -20.65 -29.38
C ALA A 55 39.45 -21.03 -27.95
N ILE A 56 40.24 -20.65 -26.93
CA ILE A 56 39.90 -20.87 -25.52
C ILE A 56 38.56 -20.20 -25.17
N LEU A 57 38.35 -18.96 -25.62
CA LEU A 57 37.11 -18.23 -25.35
C LEU A 57 35.91 -18.84 -26.07
N GLN A 58 36.08 -19.26 -27.32
CA GLN A 58 35.01 -19.86 -28.11
C GLN A 58 34.62 -21.23 -27.55
N VAL A 59 35.60 -22.06 -27.18
CA VAL A 59 35.37 -23.33 -26.48
C VAL A 59 34.61 -23.09 -25.19
N HIS A 60 35.02 -22.13 -24.34
CA HIS A 60 34.32 -21.82 -23.08
C HIS A 60 32.86 -21.39 -23.31
N LYS A 61 32.62 -20.59 -24.35
CA LYS A 61 31.29 -20.10 -24.70
C LYS A 61 30.37 -21.21 -25.22
N GLU A 62 30.91 -22.14 -26.03
CA GLU A 62 30.12 -23.19 -26.69
C GLU A 62 30.05 -24.49 -25.90
N LEU A 63 30.91 -24.68 -24.89
CA LEU A 63 30.98 -25.88 -24.06
C LEU A 63 29.61 -26.32 -23.48
N PRO A 64 28.74 -25.42 -22.97
CA PRO A 64 27.42 -25.83 -22.47
C PRO A 64 26.50 -26.46 -23.53
N ARG A 65 26.81 -26.27 -24.82
CA ARG A 65 26.02 -26.76 -25.96
C ARG A 65 26.63 -28.00 -26.63
N PHE A 66 27.84 -28.41 -26.23
CA PHE A 66 28.52 -29.57 -26.78
C PHE A 66 27.78 -30.87 -26.45
N LYS A 67 27.44 -31.68 -27.47
CA LYS A 67 26.76 -32.99 -27.34
C LYS A 67 27.68 -34.11 -27.82
N SER A 68 27.65 -35.26 -27.15
CA SER A 68 28.65 -36.35 -27.17
C SER A 68 28.77 -37.18 -28.46
N SER A 69 28.34 -36.68 -29.63
CA SER A 69 28.41 -37.43 -30.89
C SER A 69 29.79 -37.43 -31.55
N THR A 70 30.68 -36.53 -31.13
CA THR A 70 32.07 -36.41 -31.62
C THR A 70 33.00 -36.33 -30.41
N SER A 71 34.26 -36.78 -30.53
CA SER A 71 35.22 -36.63 -29.43
C SER A 71 35.48 -35.14 -29.12
N PHE A 72 35.70 -34.81 -27.85
CA PHE A 72 35.98 -33.43 -27.41
C PHE A 72 37.17 -32.83 -28.16
N GLU A 73 38.21 -33.64 -28.40
CA GLU A 73 39.39 -33.24 -29.14
C GLU A 73 39.09 -32.84 -30.59
N ILE A 74 38.32 -33.66 -31.32
CA ILE A 74 37.94 -33.36 -32.72
C ILE A 74 37.04 -32.12 -32.79
N TRP A 75 36.18 -31.91 -31.79
CA TRP A 75 35.37 -30.69 -31.69
C TRP A 75 36.22 -29.44 -31.41
N VAL A 76 37.18 -29.50 -30.49
CA VAL A 76 38.08 -28.36 -30.25
C VAL A 76 38.95 -28.08 -31.48
N LEU A 77 39.44 -29.13 -32.16
CA LEU A 77 40.20 -28.97 -33.42
C LEU A 77 39.36 -28.34 -34.53
N SER A 78 38.06 -28.60 -34.61
CA SER A 78 37.19 -27.95 -35.61
C SER A 78 37.04 -26.46 -35.35
N ILE A 79 36.86 -26.06 -34.08
CA ILE A 79 36.87 -24.65 -33.66
C ILE A 79 38.23 -24.02 -33.97
N PHE A 80 39.32 -24.71 -33.63
CA PHE A 80 40.68 -24.21 -33.83
C PHE A 80 41.01 -23.98 -35.31
N ILE A 81 40.71 -24.94 -36.19
CA ILE A 81 40.91 -24.81 -37.64
C ILE A 81 40.02 -23.71 -38.23
N HIS A 82 38.78 -23.58 -37.76
CA HIS A 82 37.90 -22.52 -38.20
C HIS A 82 38.49 -21.13 -37.92
N ILE A 83 39.00 -20.92 -36.69
CA ILE A 83 39.66 -19.67 -36.31
C ILE A 83 40.98 -19.48 -37.08
N CYS A 84 41.75 -20.55 -37.35
CA CYS A 84 42.92 -20.48 -38.22
C CYS A 84 42.57 -19.91 -39.60
N ARG A 85 41.51 -20.42 -40.23
CA ARG A 85 41.05 -19.94 -41.55
C ARG A 85 40.65 -18.48 -41.49
N GLU A 86 39.87 -18.08 -40.47
CA GLU A 86 39.44 -16.69 -40.27
C GLU A 86 40.63 -15.73 -40.13
N LEU A 87 41.61 -16.08 -39.28
CA LEU A 87 42.81 -15.28 -39.06
C LEU A 87 43.75 -15.26 -40.27
N SER A 88 43.75 -16.31 -41.10
CA SER A 88 44.58 -16.39 -42.32
C SER A 88 44.10 -15.45 -43.44
N LEU A 89 42.78 -15.20 -43.52
CA LEU A 89 42.17 -14.30 -44.51
C LEU A 89 42.39 -12.81 -44.15
N ASN A 90 42.64 -12.52 -42.87
CA ASN A 90 42.70 -11.16 -42.36
C ASN A 90 44.09 -10.54 -42.62
N LYS A 91 44.21 -9.79 -43.74
CA LYS A 91 45.45 -9.10 -44.16
C LYS A 91 45.84 -7.91 -43.27
N SER A 92 45.03 -7.53 -42.28
CA SER A 92 45.20 -6.32 -41.45
C SER A 92 46.36 -6.38 -40.43
N LEU A 93 46.94 -7.55 -40.23
CA LEU A 93 48.12 -7.77 -39.39
C LEU A 93 49.30 -8.10 -40.31
N GLN A 94 49.98 -7.05 -40.81
CA GLN A 94 51.20 -7.19 -41.60
C GLN A 94 52.27 -7.94 -40.78
N ALA A 95 52.91 -8.92 -41.42
CA ALA A 95 54.02 -9.66 -40.86
C ALA A 95 55.25 -8.75 -40.81
N SER A 96 55.83 -8.51 -39.62
CA SER A 96 57.27 -8.27 -39.56
C SER A 96 57.94 -9.62 -39.79
N GLU A 97 58.91 -9.66 -40.69
CA GLU A 97 59.79 -10.82 -40.88
C GLU A 97 60.61 -11.05 -39.62
N GLU A 98 60.06 -11.79 -38.65
CA GLU A 98 60.84 -12.52 -37.66
C GLU A 98 61.01 -13.93 -38.21
N SER A 99 62.03 -14.10 -39.06
CA SER A 99 62.48 -15.39 -39.56
C SER A 99 63.24 -16.13 -38.45
N ASP A 100 62.50 -16.61 -37.46
CA ASP A 100 63.09 -17.53 -36.51
C ASP A 100 63.15 -18.93 -37.12
N SER A 101 64.37 -19.39 -37.39
CA SER A 101 64.92 -20.76 -37.52
C SER A 101 64.06 -21.97 -37.96
N HIS A 102 62.90 -21.79 -38.59
CA HIS A 102 62.09 -22.91 -39.05
C HIS A 102 62.62 -23.45 -40.39
N GLN A 103 62.88 -24.77 -40.41
CA GLN A 103 63.45 -25.48 -41.55
C GLN A 103 62.70 -25.15 -42.86
N LYS A 104 63.44 -25.08 -43.98
CA LYS A 104 62.92 -24.85 -45.36
C LYS A 104 61.60 -25.57 -45.65
N ILE A 105 61.45 -26.79 -45.14
CA ILE A 105 60.25 -27.61 -45.29
C ILE A 105 58.97 -27.02 -44.69
N PHE A 106 59.04 -26.29 -43.57
CA PHE A 106 57.87 -25.61 -42.99
C PHE A 106 57.43 -24.38 -43.80
N HIS A 107 58.41 -23.68 -44.38
CA HIS A 107 58.12 -22.56 -45.29
C HIS A 107 57.42 -23.06 -46.56
N GLU A 108 57.90 -24.15 -47.16
CA GLU A 108 57.21 -24.77 -48.30
C GLU A 108 55.86 -25.37 -47.92
N PHE A 109 55.73 -25.91 -46.71
CA PHE A 109 54.45 -26.40 -46.17
C PHE A 109 53.38 -25.31 -46.08
N GLN A 110 53.75 -24.07 -45.71
CA GLN A 110 52.81 -22.94 -45.67
C GLN A 110 52.29 -22.54 -47.05
N LYS A 111 53.08 -22.74 -48.11
CA LYS A 111 52.73 -22.38 -49.49
C LYS A 111 51.75 -23.36 -50.15
N LEU A 112 51.55 -24.54 -49.57
CA LEU A 112 50.59 -25.51 -50.08
C LEU A 112 49.18 -24.91 -50.13
N ILE A 113 48.37 -25.40 -51.08
CA ILE A 113 46.96 -25.05 -51.11
C ILE A 113 46.30 -25.49 -49.80
N GLU A 114 45.29 -24.74 -49.35
CA GLU A 114 44.71 -24.89 -48.02
C GLU A 114 44.42 -26.35 -47.68
N LYS A 115 43.65 -27.05 -48.52
CA LYS A 115 43.22 -28.44 -48.29
C LYS A 115 44.37 -29.44 -48.21
N GLU A 116 45.41 -29.32 -49.03
CA GLU A 116 46.62 -30.17 -48.94
C GLU A 116 47.33 -29.96 -47.61
N ARG A 117 47.48 -28.68 -47.21
CA ARG A 117 48.11 -28.28 -45.96
C ARG A 117 47.36 -28.82 -44.74
N GLU A 118 46.03 -28.70 -44.71
CA GLU A 118 45.23 -29.20 -43.57
C GLU A 118 45.33 -30.72 -43.47
N VAL A 119 45.22 -31.44 -44.60
CA VAL A 119 45.28 -32.89 -44.62
C VAL A 119 46.65 -33.40 -44.14
N LEU A 120 47.75 -32.80 -44.61
CA LEU A 120 49.10 -33.14 -44.17
C LEU A 120 49.35 -32.78 -42.70
N GLY A 121 48.92 -31.60 -42.27
CA GLY A 121 49.05 -31.17 -40.87
C GLY A 121 48.30 -32.10 -39.92
N LEU A 122 47.06 -32.45 -40.25
CA LEU A 122 46.26 -33.37 -39.42
C LEU A 122 46.83 -34.79 -39.41
N THR A 123 47.51 -35.20 -40.49
CA THR A 123 48.11 -36.53 -40.61
C THR A 123 49.43 -36.64 -39.85
N TYR A 124 50.37 -35.72 -40.09
CA TYR A 124 51.73 -35.83 -39.55
C TYR A 124 51.94 -35.06 -38.25
N ILE A 125 51.18 -33.98 -37.99
CA ILE A 125 51.28 -33.20 -36.74
C ILE A 125 50.35 -33.76 -35.66
N ARG A 126 49.12 -34.16 -36.04
CA ARG A 126 48.12 -34.70 -35.08
C ARG A 126 47.93 -36.20 -35.13
N GLY A 127 48.30 -36.88 -36.20
CA GLY A 127 48.13 -38.34 -36.30
C GLY A 127 46.68 -38.79 -36.46
N LEU A 128 45.77 -37.93 -36.93
CA LEU A 128 44.35 -38.28 -37.08
C LEU A 128 44.13 -39.40 -38.10
N SER A 129 43.13 -40.23 -37.83
CA SER A 129 42.70 -41.29 -38.75
C SER A 129 42.11 -40.72 -40.05
N LYS A 130 42.00 -41.57 -41.08
CA LYS A 130 41.42 -41.20 -42.38
C LYS A 130 40.00 -40.64 -42.22
N ASP A 131 39.18 -41.27 -41.38
CA ASP A 131 37.77 -40.92 -41.19
C ASP A 131 37.59 -39.64 -40.36
N GLU A 132 38.43 -39.43 -39.33
CA GLU A 132 38.43 -38.19 -38.55
C GLU A 132 38.80 -36.98 -39.40
N LYS A 133 39.78 -37.13 -40.31
CA LYS A 133 40.16 -36.08 -41.27
C LYS A 133 39.03 -35.79 -42.25
N ALA A 134 38.40 -36.83 -42.81
CA ALA A 134 37.27 -36.70 -43.72
C ALA A 134 36.11 -35.92 -43.06
N GLN A 135 35.78 -36.27 -41.81
CA GLN A 135 34.75 -35.58 -41.02
C GLN A 135 35.12 -34.12 -40.74
N LEU A 136 36.35 -33.85 -40.29
CA LEU A 136 36.81 -32.53 -39.88
C LEU A 136 36.90 -31.56 -41.07
N LEU A 137 37.36 -32.06 -42.22
CA LEU A 137 37.58 -31.27 -43.43
C LEU A 137 36.39 -31.23 -44.38
N GLN A 138 35.34 -32.03 -44.11
CA GLN A 138 34.14 -32.20 -44.92
C GLN A 138 34.45 -32.66 -46.35
N VAL A 139 35.29 -33.70 -46.47
CA VAL A 139 35.70 -34.32 -47.74
C VAL A 139 35.51 -35.83 -47.66
N SER A 140 35.47 -36.53 -48.80
CA SER A 140 35.41 -38.00 -48.82
C SER A 140 36.74 -38.62 -48.41
N SER A 141 36.72 -39.85 -47.90
CA SER A 141 37.94 -40.57 -47.55
C SER A 141 38.89 -40.73 -48.75
N GLU A 142 38.36 -40.88 -49.97
CA GLU A 142 39.20 -40.92 -51.19
C GLU A 142 39.85 -39.56 -51.50
N GLN A 143 39.13 -38.45 -51.31
CA GLN A 143 39.71 -37.11 -51.44
C GLN A 143 40.84 -36.86 -50.43
N VAL A 144 40.76 -37.43 -49.23
CA VAL A 144 41.87 -37.36 -48.25
C VAL A 144 43.14 -38.00 -48.82
N LYS A 145 43.04 -39.13 -49.53
CA LYS A 145 44.20 -39.81 -50.14
C LYS A 145 44.79 -38.99 -51.28
N GLU A 146 43.93 -38.46 -52.15
CA GLU A 146 44.36 -37.61 -53.26
C GLU A 146 45.08 -36.36 -52.76
N LEU A 147 44.53 -35.68 -51.75
CA LEU A 147 45.12 -34.50 -51.11
C LEU A 147 46.43 -34.81 -50.36
N LEU A 148 46.56 -36.00 -49.76
CA LEU A 148 47.81 -36.45 -49.15
C LEU A 148 48.91 -36.61 -50.20
N LEU A 149 48.59 -37.32 -51.29
CA LEU A 149 49.54 -37.57 -52.37
C LEU A 149 49.95 -36.25 -53.04
N SER A 150 48.98 -35.42 -53.43
CA SER A 150 49.26 -34.14 -54.10
C SER A 150 50.01 -33.19 -53.18
N GLY A 151 49.65 -33.11 -51.89
CA GLY A 151 50.36 -32.30 -50.91
C GLY A 151 51.82 -32.74 -50.71
N LEU A 152 52.10 -34.04 -50.64
CA LEU A 152 53.47 -34.55 -50.53
C LEU A 152 54.28 -34.27 -51.80
N GLN A 153 53.67 -34.39 -52.98
CA GLN A 153 54.29 -34.03 -54.26
C GLN A 153 54.60 -32.52 -54.31
N SER A 154 53.68 -31.67 -53.88
CA SER A 154 53.88 -30.22 -53.77
C SER A 154 55.02 -29.87 -52.81
N LEU A 155 55.09 -30.52 -51.64
CA LEU A 155 56.21 -30.37 -50.70
C LEU A 155 57.54 -30.80 -51.32
N ARG A 156 57.56 -31.97 -51.98
CA ARG A 156 58.73 -32.48 -52.68
C ARG A 156 59.26 -31.48 -53.70
N ASN A 157 58.37 -30.91 -54.50
CA ASN A 157 58.71 -29.91 -55.50
C ASN A 157 59.28 -28.65 -54.85
N GLY A 158 58.66 -28.11 -53.81
CA GLY A 158 59.16 -26.94 -53.07
C GLY A 158 60.52 -27.18 -52.39
N MET A 159 60.79 -28.43 -51.98
CA MET A 159 62.07 -28.80 -51.39
C MET A 159 63.21 -28.88 -52.41
N GLY A 160 62.91 -28.90 -53.71
CA GLY A 160 63.88 -28.98 -54.81
C GLY A 160 64.10 -30.39 -55.35
N TYR A 161 63.27 -31.35 -54.93
CA TYR A 161 63.31 -32.74 -55.39
C TYR A 161 62.31 -33.00 -56.53
N GLY A 162 61.86 -31.98 -57.27
CA GLY A 162 60.67 -32.07 -58.15
C GLY A 162 60.93 -32.25 -59.64
N GLU A 163 62.08 -31.82 -60.16
CA GLU A 163 62.25 -31.62 -61.61
C GLU A 163 62.64 -32.88 -62.39
N HIS A 164 62.93 -34.01 -61.72
CA HIS A 164 63.55 -35.18 -62.37
C HIS A 164 62.87 -36.53 -62.09
N TYR A 165 61.71 -36.58 -61.43
CA TYR A 165 61.05 -37.85 -61.08
C TYR A 165 59.69 -38.01 -61.76
N HIS A 166 59.59 -39.01 -62.63
CA HIS A 166 58.41 -39.31 -63.45
C HIS A 166 57.95 -40.76 -63.26
N GLY A 167 57.51 -41.12 -62.05
CA GLY A 167 56.91 -42.43 -61.81
C GLY A 167 55.66 -42.68 -62.66
N CYS A 168 55.31 -43.95 -62.87
CA CYS A 168 54.13 -44.34 -63.62
C CYS A 168 52.84 -43.87 -62.91
N ASN A 169 52.01 -43.09 -63.61
CA ASN A 169 50.75 -42.51 -63.09
C ASN A 169 49.80 -43.54 -62.46
N GLU A 170 49.80 -44.77 -62.97
CA GLU A 170 48.94 -45.85 -62.46
C GLU A 170 49.34 -46.32 -61.06
N TYR A 171 50.65 -46.26 -60.74
CA TYR A 171 51.22 -46.74 -59.49
C TYR A 171 51.41 -45.63 -58.44
N GLN A 172 51.47 -44.36 -58.84
CA GLN A 172 51.59 -43.21 -57.90
C GLN A 172 50.49 -43.19 -56.83
N LYS A 173 49.28 -43.64 -57.17
CA LYS A 173 48.15 -43.73 -56.24
C LYS A 173 48.39 -44.70 -55.07
N LEU A 174 49.34 -45.63 -55.22
CA LEU A 174 49.68 -46.62 -54.20
C LEU A 174 50.79 -46.15 -53.25
N TYR A 175 51.47 -45.02 -53.56
CA TYR A 175 52.69 -44.61 -52.84
C TYR A 175 52.42 -44.34 -51.36
N VAL A 176 51.37 -43.56 -51.05
CA VAL A 176 51.03 -43.21 -49.66
C VAL A 176 50.62 -44.45 -48.88
N ASP A 177 49.72 -45.27 -49.42
CA ASP A 177 49.26 -46.50 -48.77
C ASP A 177 50.42 -47.50 -48.57
N TYR A 178 51.38 -47.56 -49.50
CA TYR A 178 52.57 -48.40 -49.36
C TYR A 178 53.52 -47.90 -48.26
N LEU A 179 53.86 -46.60 -48.26
CA LEU A 179 54.76 -45.99 -47.26
C LEU A 179 54.17 -46.02 -45.85
N GLU A 180 52.86 -45.86 -45.72
CA GLU A 180 52.14 -45.97 -44.45
C GLU A 180 51.84 -47.42 -44.03
N ARG A 181 52.18 -48.42 -44.86
CA ARG A 181 51.92 -49.85 -44.64
C ARG A 181 50.44 -50.24 -44.58
N ASN A 182 49.61 -49.51 -45.31
CA ASN A 182 48.17 -49.71 -45.42
C ASN A 182 47.75 -50.43 -46.73
N LEU A 183 48.70 -50.82 -47.58
CA LEU A 183 48.44 -51.48 -48.85
C LEU A 183 48.13 -52.98 -48.67
N GLU A 184 47.00 -53.43 -49.23
CA GLU A 184 46.57 -54.84 -49.19
C GLU A 184 47.58 -55.78 -49.85
N ARG A 185 47.70 -57.00 -49.31
CA ARG A 185 48.77 -57.95 -49.69
C ARG A 185 48.88 -58.22 -51.20
N PRO A 186 47.79 -58.43 -51.96
CA PRO A 186 47.89 -58.64 -53.41
C PRO A 186 48.42 -57.41 -54.16
N ALA A 187 47.90 -56.21 -53.84
CA ALA A 187 48.33 -54.96 -54.45
C ALA A 187 49.76 -54.58 -54.07
N LYS A 188 50.18 -54.93 -52.85
CA LYS A 188 51.55 -54.73 -52.37
C LYS A 188 52.56 -55.57 -53.16
N ILE A 189 52.27 -56.86 -53.38
CA ILE A 189 53.14 -57.74 -54.17
C ILE A 189 53.26 -57.23 -55.60
N ASP A 190 52.14 -56.86 -56.23
CA ASP A 190 52.13 -56.28 -57.59
C ASP A 190 53.00 -55.03 -57.68
N PHE A 191 52.83 -54.11 -56.72
CA PHE A 191 53.59 -52.88 -56.68
C PHE A 191 55.09 -53.08 -56.41
N GLU A 192 55.46 -54.00 -55.52
CA GLU A 192 56.87 -54.34 -55.25
C GLU A 192 57.55 -54.99 -56.47
N MET A 193 56.83 -55.84 -57.22
CA MET A 193 57.32 -56.37 -58.50
C MET A 193 57.57 -55.27 -59.52
N HIS A 194 56.70 -54.26 -59.58
CA HIS A 194 56.86 -53.11 -60.48
C HIS A 194 58.05 -52.24 -60.09
N ILE A 195 58.18 -51.85 -58.81
CA ILE A 195 59.30 -51.03 -58.32
C ILE A 195 60.65 -51.70 -58.58
N TYR A 196 60.73 -53.03 -58.45
CA TYR A 196 61.97 -53.76 -58.73
C TYR A 196 62.45 -53.61 -60.19
N HIS A 197 61.55 -53.34 -61.13
CA HIS A 197 61.85 -53.25 -62.56
C HIS A 197 61.73 -51.84 -63.15
N CYS A 198 61.20 -50.86 -62.39
CA CYS A 198 60.98 -49.49 -62.84
C CYS A 198 61.78 -48.49 -62.01
N GLN A 199 62.91 -48.04 -62.56
CA GLN A 199 63.80 -47.07 -61.92
C GLN A 199 63.09 -45.75 -61.60
N ASP A 200 62.26 -45.25 -62.52
CA ASP A 200 61.52 -44.00 -62.34
C ASP A 200 60.58 -44.08 -61.12
N CYS A 201 59.82 -45.17 -60.97
CA CYS A 201 58.96 -45.39 -59.80
C CYS A 201 59.76 -45.60 -58.51
N GLN A 202 60.93 -46.24 -58.58
CA GLN A 202 61.80 -46.43 -57.42
C GLN A 202 62.34 -45.10 -56.90
N GLU A 203 62.82 -44.25 -57.80
CA GLU A 203 63.34 -42.91 -57.47
C GLU A 203 62.22 -41.96 -57.01
N ASP A 204 61.07 -41.97 -57.69
CA ASP A 204 59.90 -41.16 -57.35
C ASP A 204 59.34 -41.50 -55.96
N LEU A 205 59.26 -42.80 -55.64
CA LEU A 205 58.85 -43.28 -54.32
C LEU A 205 59.90 -42.94 -53.24
N ALA A 206 61.19 -43.10 -53.51
CA ALA A 206 62.26 -42.77 -52.59
C ALA A 206 62.28 -41.27 -52.25
N ALA A 207 62.14 -40.40 -53.25
CA ALA A 207 62.06 -38.96 -53.06
C ALA A 207 60.83 -38.55 -52.23
N LEU A 208 59.68 -39.21 -52.44
CA LEU A 208 58.49 -38.98 -51.62
C LEU A 208 58.70 -39.43 -50.16
N GLN A 209 59.38 -40.57 -49.96
CA GLN A 209 59.73 -41.08 -48.64
C GLN A 209 60.69 -40.14 -47.89
N GLU A 210 61.70 -39.58 -48.57
CA GLU A 210 62.62 -38.60 -47.99
C GLU A 210 61.89 -37.34 -47.50
N VAL A 211 60.92 -36.85 -48.28
CA VAL A 211 60.08 -35.71 -47.90
C VAL A 211 59.22 -36.03 -46.68
N MET A 212 58.62 -37.22 -46.61
CA MET A 212 57.85 -37.65 -45.45
C MET A 212 58.70 -37.74 -44.18
N VAL A 213 59.91 -38.32 -44.27
CA VAL A 213 60.85 -38.42 -43.15
C VAL A 213 61.32 -37.03 -42.72
N GLY A 214 61.74 -36.20 -43.68
CA GLY A 214 62.18 -34.83 -43.43
C GLY A 214 61.08 -33.98 -42.79
N PHE A 215 59.82 -34.14 -43.21
CA PHE A 215 58.68 -33.43 -42.63
C PHE A 215 58.40 -33.88 -41.20
N THR A 216 58.47 -35.19 -40.95
CA THR A 216 58.29 -35.75 -39.60
C THR A 216 59.38 -35.27 -38.65
N GLU A 217 60.65 -35.30 -39.08
CA GLU A 217 61.77 -34.76 -38.30
C GLU A 217 61.63 -33.26 -38.02
N ALA A 218 61.12 -32.50 -38.98
CA ALA A 218 60.87 -31.08 -38.80
C ALA A 218 59.86 -30.83 -37.69
N ILE A 219 58.75 -31.59 -37.69
CA ILE A 219 57.71 -31.54 -36.66
C ILE A 219 58.29 -31.95 -35.28
N GLU A 220 59.16 -32.96 -35.25
CA GLU A 220 59.84 -33.40 -34.03
C GLU A 220 60.83 -32.37 -33.47
N LYS A 221 61.42 -31.53 -34.32
CA LYS A 221 62.33 -30.44 -33.92
C LYS A 221 61.58 -29.13 -33.66
N PHE A 222 60.30 -29.04 -34.00
CA PHE A 222 59.48 -27.84 -33.84
C PHE A 222 59.27 -27.49 -32.35
N ARG A 223 59.69 -26.28 -31.96
CA ARG A 223 59.65 -25.79 -30.57
C ARG A 223 58.59 -24.71 -30.41
N VAL A 224 57.89 -24.73 -29.27
CA VAL A 224 57.02 -23.63 -28.85
C VAL A 224 57.89 -22.61 -28.10
N PRO A 225 57.77 -21.30 -28.36
CA PRO A 225 58.49 -20.27 -27.62
C PRO A 225 58.21 -20.33 -26.12
N ASP A 226 59.25 -20.07 -25.31
CA ASP A 226 59.11 -20.01 -23.85
C ASP A 226 58.12 -18.90 -23.44
N GLY A 227 57.23 -19.22 -22.50
CA GLY A 227 56.23 -18.26 -22.00
C GLY A 227 55.01 -18.04 -22.91
N PHE A 228 54.93 -18.67 -24.09
CA PHE A 228 53.81 -18.53 -25.03
C PHE A 228 52.43 -18.73 -24.35
N ILE A 229 52.23 -19.86 -23.67
CA ILE A 229 50.96 -20.16 -22.99
C ILE A 229 50.73 -19.26 -21.76
N GLY A 230 51.81 -18.74 -21.16
CA GLY A 230 51.77 -17.81 -20.03
C GLY A 230 51.11 -16.48 -20.40
N ASN A 231 51.46 -15.92 -21.55
CA ASN A 231 50.85 -14.67 -22.06
C ASN A 231 49.34 -14.84 -22.28
N ILE A 232 48.92 -15.98 -22.82
CA ILE A 232 47.51 -16.30 -23.07
C ILE A 232 46.75 -16.46 -21.73
N LYS A 233 47.33 -17.19 -20.78
CA LYS A 233 46.81 -17.36 -19.42
C LYS A 233 46.54 -16.02 -18.74
N GLU A 234 47.50 -15.09 -18.82
CA GLU A 234 47.34 -13.77 -18.23
C GLU A 234 46.19 -12.97 -18.86
N ARG A 235 46.10 -12.95 -20.20
CA ARG A 235 45.01 -12.27 -20.92
C ARG A 235 43.63 -12.83 -20.56
N VAL A 236 43.50 -14.15 -20.43
CA VAL A 236 42.26 -14.79 -19.99
C VAL A 236 41.91 -14.39 -18.54
N ALA A 237 42.88 -14.42 -17.63
CA ALA A 237 42.66 -14.07 -16.22
C ALA A 237 42.28 -12.59 -16.01
N GLN A 238 42.90 -11.66 -16.75
CA GLN A 238 42.56 -10.23 -16.69
C GLN A 238 41.10 -9.98 -17.09
N ARG A 239 40.61 -10.67 -18.13
CA ARG A 239 39.22 -10.58 -18.58
C ARG A 239 38.23 -11.06 -17.52
N GLU A 240 38.49 -12.21 -16.89
CA GLU A 240 37.63 -12.75 -15.83
C GLU A 240 37.53 -11.81 -14.61
N ARG A 241 38.65 -11.22 -14.17
CA ARG A 241 38.66 -10.23 -13.07
C ARG A 241 37.77 -9.02 -13.37
N HIS A 242 37.80 -8.50 -14.59
CA HIS A 242 36.95 -7.37 -15.01
C HIS A 242 35.45 -7.71 -14.97
N ILE A 243 35.07 -8.92 -15.40
CA ILE A 243 33.68 -9.39 -15.36
C ILE A 243 33.20 -9.51 -13.90
N GLN A 244 34.03 -10.06 -13.02
CA GLN A 244 33.69 -10.25 -11.61
C GLN A 244 33.50 -8.92 -10.87
N GLN A 245 34.36 -7.92 -11.12
CA GLN A 245 34.23 -6.58 -10.53
C GLN A 245 32.93 -5.86 -10.95
N LYS A 246 32.53 -5.97 -12.23
CA LYS A 246 31.29 -5.36 -12.74
C LYS A 246 30.04 -5.97 -12.10
N ASN A 247 30.03 -7.29 -11.92
CA ASN A 247 28.92 -7.99 -11.27
C ASN A 247 28.83 -7.68 -9.77
N ASN A 248 29.97 -7.54 -9.06
CA ASN A 248 29.98 -7.18 -7.65
C ASN A 248 29.45 -5.75 -7.41
N LYS A 249 29.79 -4.79 -8.27
CA LYS A 249 29.23 -3.42 -8.20
C LYS A 249 27.70 -3.40 -8.40
N ARG A 250 27.17 -4.16 -9.35
CA ARG A 250 25.72 -4.27 -9.60
C ARG A 250 24.97 -4.90 -8.42
N LYS A 251 25.51 -5.98 -7.83
CA LYS A 251 24.91 -6.61 -6.64
C LYS A 251 24.87 -5.65 -5.44
N ARG A 252 25.95 -4.89 -5.20
CA ARG A 252 26.01 -3.91 -4.12
C ARG A 252 24.96 -2.80 -4.28
N ASN A 253 24.81 -2.25 -5.49
CA ASN A 253 23.81 -1.21 -5.74
C ASN A 253 22.38 -1.73 -5.61
N GLY A 254 22.12 -2.99 -6.01
CA GLY A 254 20.83 -3.65 -5.81
C GLY A 254 20.48 -3.84 -4.33
N ILE A 255 21.44 -4.23 -3.50
CA ILE A 255 21.24 -4.35 -2.04
C ILE A 255 20.91 -2.99 -1.42
N ILE A 256 21.65 -1.94 -1.78
CA ILE A 256 21.39 -0.57 -1.26
C ILE A 256 19.98 -0.10 -1.62
N ALA A 257 19.55 -0.28 -2.88
CA ALA A 257 18.22 0.09 -3.32
C ALA A 257 17.12 -0.70 -2.57
N ALA A 258 17.31 -2.01 -2.39
CA ALA A 258 16.39 -2.85 -1.62
C ALA A 258 16.30 -2.41 -0.15
N SER A 259 17.43 -2.08 0.48
CA SER A 259 17.47 -1.58 1.86
C SER A 259 16.73 -0.25 2.02
N ILE A 260 16.88 0.69 1.08
CA ILE A 260 16.14 1.95 1.08
C ILE A 260 14.63 1.71 0.94
N PHE A 261 14.23 0.79 0.06
CA PHE A 261 12.83 0.47 -0.15
C PHE A 261 12.20 -0.17 1.10
N VAL A 262 12.92 -1.08 1.75
CA VAL A 262 12.51 -1.69 3.02
C VAL A 262 12.39 -0.63 4.11
N LEU A 263 13.35 0.29 4.25
CA LEU A 263 13.28 1.41 5.20
C LEU A 263 12.09 2.33 4.93
N ALA A 264 11.77 2.62 3.66
CA ALA A 264 10.61 3.42 3.30
C ALA A 264 9.28 2.75 3.64
N ILE A 265 9.18 1.43 3.42
CA ILE A 265 7.99 0.64 3.83
C ILE A 265 7.86 0.65 5.36
N PHE A 266 8.94 0.40 6.10
CA PHE A 266 8.90 0.45 7.56
C PHE A 266 8.51 1.86 8.06
N ALA A 267 9.11 2.91 7.51
CA ALA A 267 8.76 4.28 7.87
C ALA A 267 7.28 4.61 7.58
N GLY A 268 6.74 4.17 6.44
CA GLY A 268 5.34 4.39 6.09
C GLY A 268 4.34 3.61 6.95
N ILE A 269 4.72 2.42 7.45
CA ILE A 269 3.91 1.65 8.41
C ILE A 269 3.90 2.35 9.78
N PHE A 270 5.07 2.74 10.30
CA PHE A 270 5.17 3.38 11.62
C PHE A 270 4.57 4.79 11.68
N SER A 271 4.59 5.52 10.56
CA SER A 271 4.01 6.88 10.48
C SER A 271 2.51 6.92 10.17
N GLY A 272 1.88 5.78 9.87
CA GLY A 272 0.46 5.74 9.45
C GLY A 272 0.18 6.36 8.07
N VAL A 273 1.21 6.75 7.31
CA VAL A 273 1.03 7.38 5.99
C VAL A 273 0.28 6.46 5.01
N PHE A 274 0.49 5.14 5.10
CA PHE A 274 -0.22 4.19 4.25
C PHE A 274 -1.70 4.07 4.59
N SER A 275 -2.10 4.07 5.87
CA SER A 275 -3.52 4.06 6.25
C SER A 275 -4.19 5.36 5.81
N LYS A 276 -3.53 6.50 6.00
CA LYS A 276 -4.03 7.81 5.56
C LYS A 276 -4.30 7.85 4.05
N LEU A 277 -3.35 7.39 3.24
CA LEU A 277 -3.51 7.30 1.79
C LEU A 277 -4.60 6.29 1.39
N TYR A 278 -4.60 5.11 2.01
CA TYR A 278 -5.59 4.06 1.73
C TYR A 278 -7.03 4.56 1.96
N TYR A 279 -7.31 5.20 3.10
CA TYR A 279 -8.66 5.69 3.40
C TYR A 279 -9.02 6.96 2.61
N THR A 280 -8.05 7.78 2.21
CA THR A 280 -8.29 8.90 1.28
C THR A 280 -8.89 8.41 -0.04
N TRP A 281 -8.51 7.21 -0.50
CA TRP A 281 -9.01 6.64 -1.75
C TRP A 281 -10.18 5.68 -1.60
N THR A 282 -10.41 5.10 -0.42
CA THR A 282 -11.36 3.99 -0.25
C THR A 282 -12.59 4.31 0.60
N GLU A 283 -12.59 5.40 1.36
CA GLU A 283 -13.72 5.82 2.17
C GLU A 283 -14.26 7.17 1.68
N GLU A 284 -15.50 7.22 1.20
CA GLU A 284 -16.11 8.44 0.66
C GLU A 284 -16.69 9.33 1.77
N ASN A 285 -17.14 8.75 2.89
CA ASN A 285 -17.70 9.51 4.01
C ASN A 285 -16.58 10.28 4.72
N GLN A 286 -16.63 11.62 4.65
CA GLN A 286 -15.57 12.48 5.19
C GLN A 286 -15.41 12.35 6.71
N GLU A 287 -16.52 12.23 7.44
CA GLU A 287 -16.50 12.06 8.89
C GLU A 287 -15.86 10.72 9.26
N LEU A 288 -16.35 9.62 8.70
CA LEU A 288 -15.78 8.30 8.95
C LEU A 288 -14.30 8.23 8.54
N ARG A 289 -13.96 8.83 7.39
CA ARG A 289 -12.57 8.90 6.90
C ARG A 289 -11.65 9.56 7.93
N ALA A 290 -12.07 10.62 8.59
CA ALA A 290 -11.26 11.29 9.61
C ALA A 290 -10.87 10.32 10.74
N PHE A 291 -11.82 9.54 11.26
CA PHE A 291 -11.55 8.52 12.28
C PHE A 291 -10.60 7.41 11.80
N LEU A 292 -10.79 6.92 10.57
CA LEU A 292 -9.98 5.84 10.01
C LEU A 292 -8.54 6.29 9.70
N GLN A 293 -8.34 7.55 9.31
CA GLN A 293 -7.01 8.11 9.05
C GLN A 293 -6.18 8.27 10.32
N GLU A 294 -6.84 8.49 11.46
CA GLU A 294 -6.21 8.64 12.78
C GLU A 294 -6.16 7.32 13.58
N ASP A 295 -6.41 6.18 12.92
CA ASP A 295 -6.35 4.82 13.52
C ASP A 295 -7.29 4.63 14.73
N VAL A 296 -8.42 5.34 14.75
CA VAL A 296 -9.42 5.29 15.83
C VAL A 296 -10.52 4.26 15.55
N GLY A 297 -10.57 3.71 14.35
CA GLY A 297 -11.49 2.65 13.98
C GLY A 297 -10.95 1.84 12.82
N GLU A 298 -11.62 0.74 12.52
CA GLU A 298 -11.30 -0.10 11.38
C GLU A 298 -12.52 -0.24 10.46
N ARG A 299 -12.26 -0.43 9.17
CA ARG A 299 -13.34 -0.68 8.21
C ARG A 299 -13.92 -2.08 8.46
N LEU A 300 -15.22 -2.10 8.70
CA LEU A 300 -16.02 -3.29 8.77
C LEU A 300 -16.78 -3.46 7.44
N ASN A 301 -16.96 -4.70 7.01
CA ASN A 301 -17.79 -5.04 5.85
C ASN A 301 -18.82 -6.09 6.29
N LEU A 302 -19.51 -5.80 7.39
CA LEU A 302 -20.58 -6.66 7.88
C LEU A 302 -21.86 -6.24 7.18
N GLU A 303 -22.56 -7.18 6.57
CA GLU A 303 -23.76 -6.93 5.77
C GLU A 303 -24.86 -7.91 6.20
N ALA A 304 -26.08 -7.40 6.29
CA ALA A 304 -27.27 -8.21 6.47
C ALA A 304 -28.38 -7.64 5.58
N GLU A 305 -29.28 -8.51 5.09
CA GLU A 305 -30.38 -8.11 4.23
C GLU A 305 -31.67 -8.78 4.69
N SER A 306 -32.75 -8.00 4.73
CA SER A 306 -34.09 -8.49 5.04
C SER A 306 -35.10 -7.64 4.29
N GLY A 307 -36.15 -8.26 3.74
CA GLY A 307 -37.20 -7.53 3.03
C GLY A 307 -36.76 -6.76 1.77
N GLY A 308 -35.53 -6.95 1.26
CA GLY A 308 -34.96 -6.14 0.17
C GLY A 308 -34.30 -4.85 0.64
N VAL A 309 -34.13 -4.67 1.95
CA VAL A 309 -33.34 -3.61 2.57
C VAL A 309 -32.06 -4.22 3.12
N LYS A 310 -30.92 -3.70 2.67
CA LYS A 310 -29.59 -4.17 3.02
C LYS A 310 -28.92 -3.16 3.94
N ILE A 311 -28.50 -3.62 5.12
CA ILE A 311 -27.74 -2.80 6.07
C ILE A 311 -26.29 -3.26 6.07
N LYS A 312 -25.38 -2.31 5.91
CA LYS A 312 -23.93 -2.51 5.98
C LYS A 312 -23.35 -1.71 7.12
N ILE A 313 -22.69 -2.38 8.06
CA ILE A 313 -21.88 -1.72 9.09
C ILE A 313 -20.51 -1.43 8.51
N LYS A 314 -20.18 -0.14 8.40
CA LYS A 314 -18.97 0.37 7.74
C LYS A 314 -17.80 0.47 8.72
N SER A 315 -18.06 0.81 9.97
CA SER A 315 -17.06 0.88 11.03
C SER A 315 -17.71 1.00 12.41
N ALA A 316 -16.93 0.73 13.44
CA ALA A 316 -17.26 1.00 14.83
C ALA A 316 -16.08 1.71 15.50
N ILE A 317 -16.37 2.85 16.14
CA ILE A 317 -15.38 3.66 16.86
C ILE A 317 -15.82 3.74 18.31
N ALA A 318 -14.99 3.30 19.24
CA ALA A 318 -15.32 3.33 20.67
C ALA A 318 -14.26 4.06 21.46
N ASP A 319 -14.71 4.78 22.47
CA ASP A 319 -13.88 5.36 23.50
C ASP A 319 -14.55 5.31 24.87
N ASP A 320 -13.97 5.99 25.86
CA ASP A 320 -14.48 6.02 27.23
C ASP A 320 -15.81 6.79 27.37
N THR A 321 -16.27 7.49 26.33
CA THR A 321 -17.48 8.32 26.34
C THR A 321 -18.64 7.68 25.58
N GLN A 322 -18.39 7.03 24.43
CA GLN A 322 -19.42 6.38 23.62
C GLN A 322 -18.84 5.36 22.63
N THR A 323 -19.73 4.62 21.96
CA THR A 323 -19.40 3.75 20.81
C THR A 323 -20.22 4.18 19.60
N LEU A 324 -19.57 4.78 18.59
CA LEU A 324 -20.20 5.15 17.32
C LEU A 324 -20.21 3.97 16.35
N ILE A 325 -21.37 3.70 15.76
CA ILE A 325 -21.52 2.73 14.67
C ILE A 325 -21.88 3.46 13.39
N PHE A 326 -21.00 3.42 12.40
CA PHE A 326 -21.24 3.97 11.06
C PHE A 326 -21.85 2.90 10.18
N TYR A 327 -22.93 3.25 9.49
CA TYR A 327 -23.68 2.31 8.67
C TYR A 327 -24.14 2.93 7.35
N GLU A 328 -24.54 2.05 6.44
CA GLU A 328 -25.11 2.34 5.14
C GLU A 328 -26.33 1.42 4.95
N ILE A 329 -27.45 1.98 4.50
CA ILE A 329 -28.68 1.22 4.20
C ILE A 329 -29.02 1.43 2.73
N GLU A 330 -29.19 0.33 2.02
CA GLU A 330 -29.57 0.29 0.60
C GLU A 330 -30.95 -0.35 0.47
N ASP A 331 -31.89 0.34 -0.19
CA ASP A 331 -33.12 -0.24 -0.71
C ASP A 331 -32.85 -0.86 -2.09
N SER A 332 -32.96 -2.18 -2.18
CA SER A 332 -32.73 -2.94 -3.41
C SER A 332 -33.98 -3.02 -4.29
N LYS A 333 -35.16 -2.65 -3.78
CA LYS A 333 -36.45 -2.83 -4.45
C LYS A 333 -37.05 -1.53 -4.96
N GLU A 334 -36.93 -0.47 -4.17
CA GLU A 334 -37.50 0.84 -4.46
C GLU A 334 -36.43 1.94 -4.30
N ASN A 335 -36.79 3.19 -4.61
CA ASN A 335 -35.92 4.36 -4.44
C ASN A 335 -36.21 5.06 -3.11
N ASN A 336 -36.20 4.32 -2.01
CA ASN A 336 -36.40 4.86 -0.67
C ASN A 336 -35.09 4.92 0.11
N GLN A 337 -34.98 5.89 1.00
CA GLN A 337 -33.91 5.95 1.99
C GLN A 337 -34.46 5.55 3.34
N TYR A 338 -33.73 4.69 4.04
CA TYR A 338 -34.05 4.26 5.40
C TYR A 338 -32.95 4.66 6.36
N MET A 339 -33.32 4.97 7.59
CA MET A 339 -32.39 5.23 8.68
C MET A 339 -32.66 4.29 9.87
N ILE A 340 -31.66 4.12 10.73
CA ILE A 340 -31.85 3.46 12.01
C ILE A 340 -32.31 4.51 13.02
N ASN A 341 -33.40 4.22 13.72
CA ASN A 341 -33.80 4.96 14.92
C ASN A 341 -33.36 4.13 16.14
N ILE A 342 -32.55 4.70 17.03
CA ILE A 342 -32.05 3.97 18.20
C ILE A 342 -33.15 3.67 19.23
N ASP A 343 -34.17 4.51 19.30
CA ASP A 343 -35.25 4.38 20.29
C ASP A 343 -36.35 3.41 19.84
N ASP A 344 -36.43 3.12 18.53
CA ASP A 344 -37.39 2.17 17.96
C ASP A 344 -36.71 1.29 16.91
N GLY A 345 -36.43 0.05 17.30
CA GLY A 345 -35.99 -1.00 16.38
C GLY A 345 -34.58 -1.53 16.61
N VAL A 346 -33.82 -0.95 17.56
CA VAL A 346 -32.44 -1.34 17.88
C VAL A 346 -32.36 -2.04 19.23
N PHE A 347 -31.70 -3.20 19.27
CA PHE A 347 -31.47 -3.97 20.48
C PHE A 347 -30.03 -4.46 20.55
N ILE A 348 -29.36 -4.25 21.68
CA ILE A 348 -28.03 -4.83 21.94
C ILE A 348 -28.21 -6.04 22.88
N GLU A 349 -28.05 -7.26 22.37
CA GLU A 349 -28.38 -8.47 23.16
C GLU A 349 -27.55 -8.58 24.45
N ASN A 350 -26.28 -8.20 24.37
CA ASN A 350 -25.32 -8.30 25.46
C ASN A 350 -25.04 -6.93 26.11
N GLU A 351 -25.96 -5.98 26.03
CA GLU A 351 -25.79 -4.61 26.53
C GLU A 351 -25.30 -4.58 27.98
N ARG A 352 -25.98 -5.30 28.87
CA ARG A 352 -25.67 -5.34 30.31
C ARG A 352 -24.30 -5.92 30.61
N GLU A 353 -23.77 -6.77 29.74
CA GLU A 353 -22.47 -7.42 29.91
C GLU A 353 -21.36 -6.44 29.53
N ILE A 354 -21.45 -5.83 28.35
CA ILE A 354 -20.33 -5.12 27.72
C ILE A 354 -20.37 -3.59 27.86
N MET A 355 -21.52 -2.97 28.12
CA MET A 355 -21.69 -1.51 28.13
C MET A 355 -21.84 -0.93 29.54
N VAL A 356 -21.29 0.26 29.76
CA VAL A 356 -21.41 0.98 31.03
C VAL A 356 -22.87 1.34 31.30
N ALA A 357 -23.34 1.10 32.54
CA ALA A 357 -24.69 1.44 32.95
C ALA A 357 -24.81 2.95 33.29
N ASN A 358 -26.04 3.48 33.27
CA ASN A 358 -26.35 4.87 33.65
C ASN A 358 -25.73 5.96 32.75
N THR A 359 -25.29 5.62 31.55
CA THR A 359 -24.94 6.57 30.49
C THR A 359 -26.04 6.59 29.43
N PHE A 360 -26.32 7.73 28.83
CA PHE A 360 -27.30 7.84 27.73
C PHE A 360 -26.57 7.97 26.40
N PRO A 361 -26.97 7.20 25.36
CA PRO A 361 -26.42 7.40 24.03
C PRO A 361 -26.74 8.79 23.50
N ARG A 362 -25.85 9.33 22.69
CA ARG A 362 -26.01 10.63 22.06
C ARG A 362 -26.98 10.54 20.87
N TYR A 363 -27.83 11.56 20.73
CA TYR A 363 -28.75 11.66 19.61
C TYR A 363 -28.09 12.24 18.34
N PHE A 364 -28.00 11.38 17.34
CA PHE A 364 -27.81 11.61 15.90
C PHE A 364 -29.03 12.12 15.11
N PRO A 365 -29.31 13.42 14.85
CA PRO A 365 -30.33 13.73 13.83
C PRO A 365 -29.90 13.19 12.45
N PRO A 366 -30.85 12.80 11.58
CA PRO A 366 -30.52 12.29 10.27
C PRO A 366 -29.96 13.39 9.36
N ASP A 367 -28.77 13.14 8.81
CA ASP A 367 -28.14 14.08 7.88
C ASP A 367 -28.63 13.82 6.45
N THR A 368 -29.67 14.54 6.05
CA THR A 368 -30.19 14.47 4.68
C THR A 368 -29.40 15.34 3.68
N GLU A 369 -28.46 16.16 4.15
CA GLU A 369 -27.75 17.13 3.31
C GLU A 369 -26.35 16.67 2.91
N MET A 370 -25.77 15.71 3.63
CA MET A 370 -24.51 15.07 3.27
C MET A 370 -24.53 14.69 1.78
N GLU A 371 -23.48 15.07 1.05
CA GLU A 371 -23.38 14.88 -0.40
C GLU A 371 -23.68 13.42 -0.82
N LEU A 372 -23.22 12.45 -0.02
CA LEU A 372 -23.48 11.02 -0.23
C LEU A 372 -24.97 10.68 -0.17
N ASN A 373 -25.69 11.22 0.83
CA ASN A 373 -27.12 11.00 1.00
C ASN A 373 -27.96 11.74 -0.05
N ASN A 374 -27.39 12.73 -0.72
CA ASN A 374 -28.01 13.43 -1.84
C ASN A 374 -27.76 12.76 -3.21
N LYS A 375 -26.68 11.98 -3.33
CA LYS A 375 -26.23 11.35 -4.59
C LYS A 375 -27.19 10.24 -5.05
N GLU A 376 -27.50 9.30 -4.17
CA GLU A 376 -28.31 8.12 -4.49
C GLU A 376 -29.64 8.16 -3.72
N LYS A 377 -30.74 7.87 -4.41
CA LYS A 377 -32.09 7.97 -3.83
C LYS A 377 -32.51 6.75 -3.02
N ASN A 378 -31.76 5.65 -3.14
CA ASN A 378 -32.03 4.38 -2.48
C ASN A 378 -30.98 4.05 -1.39
N ILE A 379 -29.94 4.88 -1.22
CA ILE A 379 -28.88 4.65 -0.23
C ILE A 379 -28.87 5.78 0.80
N TYR A 380 -28.78 5.41 2.08
CA TYR A 380 -28.56 6.34 3.18
C TYR A 380 -27.37 5.91 4.03
N HIS A 381 -26.48 6.85 4.31
CA HIS A 381 -25.34 6.71 5.19
C HIS A 381 -25.64 7.44 6.50
N GLY A 382 -25.44 6.76 7.62
CA GLY A 382 -25.71 7.33 8.94
C GLY A 382 -24.77 6.81 10.01
N LYS A 383 -24.97 7.33 11.23
CA LYS A 383 -24.28 6.87 12.43
C LYS A 383 -25.24 6.83 13.61
N ILE A 384 -25.03 5.89 14.52
CA ILE A 384 -25.70 5.84 15.83
C ILE A 384 -24.65 5.86 16.94
N SER A 385 -24.98 6.51 18.06
CA SER A 385 -24.20 6.40 19.30
C SER A 385 -24.74 5.25 20.13
N LEU A 386 -23.86 4.43 20.69
CA LEU A 386 -24.14 3.47 21.74
C LEU A 386 -23.35 3.86 22.99
N ARG A 387 -23.69 3.25 24.12
CA ARG A 387 -22.98 3.45 25.40
C ARG A 387 -21.50 3.03 25.30
N PRO A 388 -20.61 3.63 26.11
CA PRO A 388 -19.20 3.23 26.14
C PRO A 388 -19.03 1.79 26.64
N LEU A 389 -17.96 1.15 26.20
CA LEU A 389 -17.62 -0.20 26.63
C LEU A 389 -17.01 -0.20 28.03
N LYS A 390 -17.36 -1.22 28.83
CA LYS A 390 -16.73 -1.46 30.14
C LYS A 390 -15.26 -1.84 29.99
N GLU A 391 -15.00 -2.79 29.10
CA GLU A 391 -13.67 -3.34 28.82
C GLU A 391 -13.05 -2.69 27.57
N ASP A 392 -11.73 -2.83 27.40
CA ASP A 392 -11.00 -2.26 26.26
C ASP A 392 -11.34 -2.92 24.92
N THR A 393 -11.82 -4.17 24.93
CA THR A 393 -12.21 -4.90 23.72
C THR A 393 -13.51 -5.66 23.95
N GLY A 394 -14.37 -5.72 22.94
CA GLY A 394 -15.63 -6.45 23.03
C GLY A 394 -16.24 -6.78 21.67
N LYS A 395 -17.34 -7.51 21.70
CA LYS A 395 -18.20 -7.73 20.54
C LYS A 395 -19.61 -7.25 20.84
N VAL A 396 -20.07 -6.24 20.12
CA VAL A 396 -21.44 -5.72 20.23
C VAL A 396 -22.36 -6.62 19.39
N LYS A 397 -23.34 -7.26 20.04
CA LYS A 397 -24.37 -8.05 19.37
C LYS A 397 -25.56 -7.17 19.05
N LEU A 398 -25.50 -6.52 17.88
CA LEU A 398 -26.51 -5.57 17.42
C LEU A 398 -27.61 -6.30 16.66
N LYS A 399 -28.85 -6.15 17.12
CA LYS A 399 -30.06 -6.57 16.40
C LYS A 399 -30.87 -5.37 16.01
N ILE A 400 -31.32 -5.36 14.76
CA ILE A 400 -32.22 -4.36 14.22
C ILE A 400 -33.45 -5.10 13.71
N ASN A 401 -34.64 -4.70 14.14
CA ASN A 401 -35.90 -5.27 13.64
C ASN A 401 -36.81 -4.27 12.92
N LYS A 402 -36.45 -2.98 12.96
CA LYS A 402 -37.11 -1.93 12.20
C LYS A 402 -36.12 -0.89 11.71
N VAL A 403 -36.40 -0.34 10.54
CA VAL A 403 -35.76 0.87 10.03
C VAL A 403 -36.82 1.88 9.64
N MET A 404 -36.48 3.16 9.67
CA MET A 404 -37.44 4.25 9.45
C MET A 404 -37.25 4.85 8.07
N LYS A 405 -38.31 4.89 7.26
CA LYS A 405 -38.30 5.53 5.94
C LYS A 405 -38.17 7.04 6.07
N LEU A 406 -37.12 7.60 5.48
CA LEU A 406 -36.85 9.03 5.46
C LEU A 406 -37.82 9.74 4.50
N LYS A 407 -38.50 10.77 5.01
CA LYS A 407 -39.28 11.70 4.19
C LYS A 407 -38.43 12.94 3.91
N ARG A 408 -38.19 13.24 2.63
CA ARG A 408 -37.38 14.40 2.20
C ARG A 408 -38.12 15.75 2.27
N ASN A 409 -39.35 15.81 2.75
CA ASN A 409 -40.08 17.07 2.86
C ASN A 409 -39.65 17.82 4.13
N PRO A 410 -39.18 19.08 4.03
CA PRO A 410 -38.69 19.85 5.18
C PRO A 410 -39.74 20.02 6.28
N SER A 411 -41.02 20.07 5.93
CA SER A 411 -42.14 20.33 6.84
C SER A 411 -42.50 19.19 7.79
N ASP A 412 -42.00 17.98 7.54
CA ASP A 412 -42.42 16.80 8.29
C ASP A 412 -41.47 16.56 9.46
N SER A 413 -41.94 16.81 10.68
CA SER A 413 -41.22 16.42 11.89
C SER A 413 -40.76 14.96 11.81
N TYR A 414 -39.51 14.68 12.17
CA TYR A 414 -38.93 13.33 12.23
C TYR A 414 -39.71 12.33 13.12
N VAL A 415 -40.69 12.82 13.87
CA VAL A 415 -41.62 12.05 14.71
C VAL A 415 -42.61 11.18 13.91
N ASN A 416 -42.86 11.47 12.62
CA ASN A 416 -43.88 10.78 11.80
C ASN A 416 -43.27 9.93 10.66
N MET A 417 -42.20 9.19 10.96
CA MET A 417 -41.58 8.27 10.00
C MET A 417 -42.37 6.97 9.87
N VAL A 418 -42.30 6.36 8.69
CA VAL A 418 -42.95 5.08 8.41
C VAL A 418 -41.95 3.96 8.71
N PRO A 419 -42.23 3.05 9.66
CA PRO A 419 -41.35 1.93 9.95
C PRO A 419 -41.45 0.87 8.85
N GLU A 420 -40.30 0.28 8.52
CA GLU A 420 -40.17 -0.93 7.72
C GLU A 420 -39.60 -2.04 8.63
N GLU A 421 -40.35 -3.13 8.78
CA GLU A 421 -39.97 -4.24 9.64
C GLU A 421 -39.00 -5.19 8.92
N GLY A 422 -38.08 -5.79 9.67
CA GLY A 422 -37.18 -6.81 9.16
C GLY A 422 -36.38 -7.46 10.28
N GLU A 423 -35.28 -8.11 9.92
CA GLU A 423 -34.39 -8.72 10.89
C GLU A 423 -32.95 -8.65 10.37
N TRP A 424 -32.13 -7.82 11.02
CA TRP A 424 -30.71 -7.66 10.71
C TRP A 424 -29.91 -7.86 11.99
N ASN A 425 -29.00 -8.82 11.97
CA ASN A 425 -28.22 -9.23 13.12
C ASN A 425 -26.73 -9.09 12.82
N PHE A 426 -25.97 -8.46 13.72
CA PHE A 426 -24.54 -8.21 13.55
C PHE A 426 -23.76 -8.56 14.83
N GLU A 427 -22.59 -9.17 14.65
CA GLU A 427 -21.57 -9.25 15.69
C GLU A 427 -20.42 -8.30 15.32
N ILE A 428 -20.40 -7.13 15.95
CA ILE A 428 -19.48 -6.05 15.63
C ILE A 428 -18.28 -6.12 16.58
N PRO A 429 -17.07 -6.47 16.12
CA PRO A 429 -15.88 -6.38 16.96
C PRO A 429 -15.51 -4.91 17.18
N VAL A 430 -15.21 -4.55 18.43
CA VAL A 430 -14.92 -3.17 18.81
C VAL A 430 -13.75 -3.15 19.78
N THR A 431 -12.81 -2.22 19.54
CA THR A 431 -11.69 -1.92 20.44
C THR A 431 -11.82 -0.47 20.89
N LYS A 432 -11.93 -0.26 22.20
CA LYS A 432 -12.04 1.05 22.83
C LYS A 432 -10.68 1.76 22.83
N LYS A 433 -10.66 3.03 22.45
CA LYS A 433 -9.50 3.93 22.55
C LYS A 433 -9.65 4.80 23.80
N PRO A 434 -8.59 5.03 24.59
CA PRO A 434 -8.69 5.80 25.82
C PRO A 434 -8.91 7.29 25.54
N SER A 435 -9.63 7.96 26.45
CA SER A 435 -9.70 9.43 26.50
C SER A 435 -8.57 10.01 27.36
N THR A 436 -8.25 11.28 27.12
CA THR A 436 -7.33 12.07 27.95
C THR A 436 -8.13 13.11 28.73
N GLU A 437 -7.88 13.23 30.03
CA GLU A 437 -8.64 14.13 30.90
C GLU A 437 -7.72 15.20 31.50
N TYR A 438 -8.19 16.44 31.53
CA TYR A 438 -7.49 17.58 32.08
C TYR A 438 -8.35 18.28 33.13
N ALA A 439 -7.77 18.57 34.29
CA ALA A 439 -8.39 19.45 35.27
C ALA A 439 -8.25 20.91 34.81
N LEU A 440 -9.32 21.67 34.99
CA LEU A 440 -9.36 23.11 34.71
C LEU A 440 -9.42 23.91 36.01
N ASN A 441 -10.35 23.55 36.91
CA ASN A 441 -10.58 24.15 38.23
C ASN A 441 -10.75 25.69 38.26
N GLU A 442 -11.06 26.30 37.13
CA GLU A 442 -11.25 27.75 37.01
C GLU A 442 -12.65 28.16 37.47
N LYS A 443 -12.74 29.22 38.29
CA LYS A 443 -14.01 29.76 38.77
C LYS A 443 -14.29 31.11 38.12
N ILE A 444 -15.44 31.20 37.49
CA ILE A 444 -15.92 32.41 36.81
C ILE A 444 -17.29 32.80 37.36
N GLU A 445 -17.75 33.99 36.98
CA GLU A 445 -19.08 34.49 37.32
C GLU A 445 -19.81 34.87 36.04
N LEU A 446 -20.96 34.24 35.78
CA LEU A 446 -21.80 34.53 34.62
C LEU A 446 -23.13 35.11 35.12
N GLU A 447 -23.45 36.33 34.69
CA GLU A 447 -24.68 37.03 35.10
C GLU A 447 -24.91 37.10 36.62
N GLY A 448 -23.84 37.09 37.43
CA GLY A 448 -23.90 37.10 38.90
C GLY A 448 -23.93 35.72 39.56
N VAL A 449 -23.89 34.63 38.77
CA VAL A 449 -23.97 33.25 39.25
C VAL A 449 -22.59 32.58 39.12
N PRO A 450 -22.05 31.97 40.20
CA PRO A 450 -20.77 31.28 40.14
C PRO A 450 -20.82 30.03 39.26
N VAL A 451 -19.86 29.92 38.34
CA VAL A 451 -19.66 28.76 37.46
C VAL A 451 -18.22 28.28 37.60
N ARG A 452 -18.03 26.96 37.66
CA ARG A 452 -16.69 26.35 37.70
C ARG A 452 -16.49 25.49 36.47
N LEU A 453 -15.38 25.71 35.77
CA LEU A 453 -14.93 24.82 34.71
C LEU A 453 -14.14 23.69 35.37
N ASP A 454 -14.68 22.47 35.34
CA ASP A 454 -14.13 21.37 36.13
C ASP A 454 -13.06 20.61 35.35
N LYS A 455 -13.43 20.15 34.15
CA LYS A 455 -12.63 19.18 33.40
C LYS A 455 -12.83 19.33 31.89
N LEU A 456 -11.74 19.16 31.14
CA LEU A 456 -11.74 18.94 29.70
C LEU A 456 -11.42 17.46 29.42
N ILE A 457 -12.24 16.80 28.61
CA ILE A 457 -12.04 15.42 28.19
C ILE A 457 -11.83 15.40 26.69
N LEU A 458 -10.64 14.99 26.25
CA LEU A 458 -10.30 14.76 24.85
C LEU A 458 -10.51 13.27 24.56
N ALA A 459 -11.67 12.93 24.03
CA ALA A 459 -11.98 11.59 23.58
C ALA A 459 -12.00 11.55 22.04
N PRO A 460 -11.61 10.42 21.42
CA PRO A 460 -11.59 10.35 19.97
C PRO A 460 -12.92 10.65 19.29
N THR A 461 -14.07 10.32 19.89
CA THR A 461 -15.42 10.55 19.34
C THR A 461 -16.04 11.89 19.73
N ALA A 462 -15.51 12.59 20.74
CA ALA A 462 -16.03 13.87 21.21
C ALA A 462 -15.02 14.61 22.10
N THR A 463 -15.07 15.93 22.06
CA THR A 463 -14.42 16.78 23.07
C THR A 463 -15.48 17.21 24.08
N ILE A 464 -15.25 17.04 25.39
CA ILE A 464 -16.25 17.29 26.43
C ILE A 464 -15.73 18.31 27.43
N LEU A 465 -16.49 19.38 27.65
CA LEU A 465 -16.28 20.33 28.75
C LEU A 465 -17.27 20.00 29.87
N GLN A 466 -16.75 19.58 31.01
CA GLN A 466 -17.53 19.43 32.24
C GLN A 466 -17.44 20.72 33.05
N TYR A 467 -18.60 21.24 33.45
CA TYR A 467 -18.71 22.45 34.23
C TYR A 467 -19.78 22.30 35.32
N SER A 468 -19.64 23.09 36.37
CA SER A 468 -20.55 23.09 37.50
C SER A 468 -21.17 24.48 37.70
N ILE A 469 -22.45 24.52 38.03
CA ILE A 469 -23.18 25.75 38.32
C ILE A 469 -23.58 25.75 39.81
N ASN A 470 -23.29 26.83 40.52
CA ASN A 470 -23.80 27.03 41.88
C ASN A 470 -25.05 27.93 41.85
N ASN A 471 -26.21 27.31 42.07
CA ASN A 471 -27.51 27.98 42.08
C ASN A 471 -28.06 28.19 43.51
N GLU A 472 -27.20 28.35 44.52
CA GLU A 472 -27.64 28.57 45.91
C GLU A 472 -28.46 29.86 46.08
N GLN A 473 -28.25 30.87 45.23
CA GLN A 473 -29.01 32.11 45.26
C GLN A 473 -30.37 31.92 44.57
N PRO A 474 -31.51 32.02 45.29
CA PRO A 474 -32.82 31.74 44.70
C PRO A 474 -33.29 32.82 43.70
N ALA A 475 -32.85 34.06 43.88
CA ALA A 475 -33.32 35.21 43.08
C ALA A 475 -32.97 35.11 41.58
N LYS A 476 -31.86 34.45 41.24
CA LYS A 476 -31.41 34.25 39.87
C LYS A 476 -30.63 32.95 39.78
N ARG A 477 -31.02 32.09 38.84
CA ARG A 477 -30.41 30.78 38.62
C ARG A 477 -30.08 30.61 37.15
N ILE A 478 -28.96 29.96 36.85
CA ILE A 478 -28.66 29.49 35.49
C ILE A 478 -29.24 28.08 35.36
N GLU A 479 -30.13 27.90 34.40
CA GLU A 479 -30.71 26.59 34.07
C GLU A 479 -29.81 25.85 33.07
N ILE A 480 -29.31 26.54 32.04
CA ILE A 480 -28.45 25.98 30.98
C ILE A 480 -27.43 27.02 30.53
N ILE A 481 -26.21 26.58 30.25
CA ILE A 481 -25.17 27.36 29.56
C ILE A 481 -25.03 26.81 28.14
N ASN A 482 -25.15 27.68 27.14
CA ASN A 482 -24.84 27.38 25.75
C ASN A 482 -23.47 27.95 25.41
N PHE A 483 -22.67 27.16 24.72
CA PHE A 483 -21.33 27.52 24.27
C PHE A 483 -21.36 27.75 22.76
N ASN A 484 -20.48 28.61 22.25
CA ASN A 484 -20.29 28.77 20.81
C ASN A 484 -19.27 27.75 20.31
N ASP A 485 -17.98 28.06 20.54
CA ASP A 485 -16.86 27.24 20.13
C ASP A 485 -15.91 27.01 21.31
N LEU A 486 -15.15 25.93 21.25
CA LEU A 486 -14.01 25.67 22.11
C LEU A 486 -12.73 25.81 21.28
N GLU A 487 -11.76 26.61 21.71
CA GLU A 487 -10.45 26.67 21.05
C GLU A 487 -9.45 25.82 21.85
N VAL A 488 -8.94 24.76 21.21
CA VAL A 488 -7.90 23.89 21.78
C VAL A 488 -6.79 23.77 20.74
N ASN A 489 -5.53 24.02 21.12
CA ASN A 489 -4.38 23.97 20.21
C ASN A 489 -4.56 24.80 18.92
N ASN A 490 -5.16 25.99 19.03
CA ASN A 490 -5.52 26.88 17.91
C ASN A 490 -6.54 26.29 16.91
N LYS A 491 -7.33 25.29 17.31
CA LYS A 491 -8.45 24.75 16.52
C LYS A 491 -9.76 25.08 17.20
N PHE A 492 -10.68 25.66 16.43
CA PHE A 492 -12.06 25.88 16.86
C PHE A 492 -12.86 24.59 16.70
N LEU A 493 -13.45 24.13 17.79
CA LEU A 493 -14.30 22.96 17.88
C LEU A 493 -15.72 23.46 18.13
N LYS A 494 -16.64 23.15 17.21
CA LYS A 494 -18.03 23.62 17.35
C LYS A 494 -18.75 22.90 18.48
N ALA A 495 -19.56 23.65 19.24
CA ALA A 495 -20.46 23.05 20.23
C ALA A 495 -21.56 22.23 19.55
N ASP A 496 -21.88 21.10 20.14
CA ASP A 496 -23.02 20.29 19.73
C ASP A 496 -24.30 20.85 20.35
N LEU A 497 -25.23 21.32 19.48
CA LEU A 497 -26.51 21.89 19.86
C LEU A 497 -27.36 20.97 20.76
N TYR A 498 -27.25 19.65 20.57
CA TYR A 498 -27.99 18.65 21.33
C TYR A 498 -27.12 17.96 22.39
N GLY A 499 -25.89 18.45 22.57
CA GLY A 499 -24.87 17.80 23.39
C GLY A 499 -24.84 18.23 24.86
N ASN A 500 -25.65 19.19 25.28
CA ASN A 500 -25.70 19.60 26.69
C ASN A 500 -26.47 18.58 27.52
N SER A 501 -25.85 18.11 28.61
CA SER A 501 -26.47 17.10 29.48
C SER A 501 -26.16 17.32 30.95
N TYR A 502 -27.11 16.91 31.79
CA TYR A 502 -26.95 16.87 33.24
C TYR A 502 -26.23 15.58 33.66
N VAL A 503 -25.22 15.69 34.52
CA VAL A 503 -24.50 14.51 35.03
C VAL A 503 -25.29 13.91 36.19
N HIS A 504 -25.61 12.62 36.15
CA HIS A 504 -26.46 12.03 37.19
C HIS A 504 -25.76 11.95 38.56
N ASN A 505 -24.45 11.72 38.58
CA ASN A 505 -23.67 11.68 39.82
C ASN A 505 -23.31 13.10 40.27
N GLN A 506 -23.91 13.56 41.35
CA GLN A 506 -23.75 14.89 41.92
C GLN A 506 -23.15 14.77 43.33
N PRO A 507 -21.81 14.75 43.46
CA PRO A 507 -21.15 14.57 44.75
C PRO A 507 -21.29 15.77 45.68
N ASP A 508 -21.57 16.96 45.13
CA ASP A 508 -21.75 18.22 45.86
C ASP A 508 -23.20 18.70 45.69
N ILE A 509 -23.91 18.90 46.79
CA ILE A 509 -25.32 19.35 46.79
C ILE A 509 -25.46 20.78 46.24
N ASN A 510 -24.41 21.58 46.35
CA ASN A 510 -24.46 23.00 46.01
C ASN A 510 -24.03 23.28 44.57
N TRP A 511 -23.37 22.33 43.92
CA TRP A 511 -22.82 22.46 42.58
C TRP A 511 -23.42 21.40 41.66
N SER A 512 -24.28 21.86 40.75
CA SER A 512 -24.84 20.99 39.71
C SER A 512 -23.87 20.84 38.55
N ILE A 513 -23.41 19.63 38.31
CA ILE A 513 -22.48 19.26 37.24
C ILE A 513 -23.23 19.02 35.92
N PHE A 514 -22.74 19.64 34.86
CA PHE A 514 -23.20 19.50 33.48
C PHE A 514 -22.03 19.17 32.55
N GLN A 515 -22.35 18.68 31.36
CA GLN A 515 -21.40 18.42 30.29
C GLN A 515 -21.89 19.06 29.00
N ALA A 516 -21.02 19.86 28.38
CA ALA A 516 -21.13 20.33 27.02
C ALA A 516 -20.20 19.52 26.12
N ASN A 517 -20.66 19.19 24.94
CA ASN A 517 -19.90 18.41 23.99
C ASN A 517 -19.59 19.24 22.74
N PHE A 518 -18.44 18.95 22.13
CA PHE A 518 -17.90 19.63 20.97
C PHE A 518 -17.41 18.59 19.96
N GLU A 519 -17.07 19.06 18.76
CA GLU A 519 -16.44 18.25 17.72
C GLU A 519 -15.22 17.46 18.26
N PRO A 520 -15.00 16.23 17.75
CA PRO A 520 -13.88 15.40 18.19
C PRO A 520 -12.53 16.05 17.86
N LEU A 521 -11.59 15.94 18.79
CA LEU A 521 -10.20 16.36 18.61
C LEU A 521 -9.28 15.13 18.79
N PHE A 522 -8.52 14.80 17.75
CA PHE A 522 -7.63 13.63 17.76
C PHE A 522 -6.31 13.88 18.50
N GLU A 523 -5.92 15.15 18.68
CA GLU A 523 -4.77 15.53 19.49
C GLU A 523 -5.04 15.23 20.95
N LYS A 524 -4.07 14.59 21.62
CA LYS A 524 -4.23 14.12 23.00
C LYS A 524 -3.65 15.07 24.03
N GLU A 525 -2.77 15.96 23.61
CA GLU A 525 -2.02 16.86 24.47
C GLU A 525 -2.48 18.29 24.27
N THR A 526 -2.67 19.00 25.38
CA THR A 526 -2.93 20.44 25.38
C THR A 526 -2.48 21.03 26.72
N ASN A 527 -2.15 22.32 26.71
CA ASN A 527 -1.75 23.08 27.89
C ASN A 527 -2.76 24.20 28.23
N GLU A 528 -3.64 24.54 27.29
CA GLU A 528 -4.59 25.63 27.41
C GLU A 528 -5.86 25.33 26.61
N VAL A 529 -6.97 25.90 27.06
CA VAL A 529 -8.24 25.89 26.33
C VAL A 529 -8.90 27.25 26.45
N LYS A 530 -9.48 27.75 25.35
CA LYS A 530 -10.34 28.94 25.39
C LYS A 530 -11.79 28.51 25.23
N VAL A 531 -12.59 28.89 26.21
CA VAL A 531 -14.03 28.61 26.25
C VAL A 531 -14.77 29.86 25.81
N GLN A 532 -15.47 29.78 24.67
CA GLN A 532 -16.32 30.86 24.20
C GLN A 532 -17.76 30.61 24.63
N PHE A 533 -18.25 31.46 25.53
CA PHE A 533 -19.63 31.42 25.99
C PHE A 533 -20.55 31.98 24.90
N GLY A 534 -21.72 31.36 24.74
CA GLY A 534 -22.71 31.78 23.76
C GLY A 534 -23.89 32.47 24.42
N SER A 535 -24.58 31.76 25.31
CA SER A 535 -25.72 32.32 26.05
C SER A 535 -25.97 31.57 27.35
N VAL A 536 -26.69 32.21 28.27
CA VAL A 536 -27.21 31.57 29.48
C VAL A 536 -28.72 31.67 29.49
N TYR A 537 -29.38 30.53 29.77
CA TYR A 537 -30.81 30.48 30.05
C TYR A 537 -31.01 30.65 31.55
N LEU A 538 -31.59 31.79 31.93
CA LEU A 538 -31.77 32.19 33.31
C LEU A 538 -33.20 31.97 33.76
N SER A 539 -33.34 31.56 35.01
CA SER A 539 -34.58 31.57 35.79
C SER A 539 -34.48 32.69 36.83
N ILE A 540 -35.44 33.61 36.82
CA ILE A 540 -35.47 34.80 37.68
C ILE A 540 -36.72 34.71 38.56
N GLU A 541 -36.52 34.80 39.86
CA GLU A 541 -37.62 34.88 40.83
C GLU A 541 -38.17 36.31 40.85
N ASP A 542 -39.46 36.46 40.49
CA ASP A 542 -40.17 37.74 40.52
C ASP A 542 -41.66 37.47 40.71
N HIS A 543 -42.23 38.01 41.80
CA HIS A 543 -43.57 37.64 42.24
C HIS A 543 -44.60 38.69 41.82
N LYS A 544 -45.64 38.23 41.10
CA LYS A 544 -46.77 39.07 40.71
C LYS A 544 -48.09 38.32 40.73
N THR A 545 -48.99 38.79 41.58
CA THR A 545 -50.39 38.34 41.60
C THR A 545 -51.27 39.23 40.72
N ILE A 546 -52.00 38.61 39.80
CA ILE A 546 -53.03 39.24 38.96
C ILE A 546 -54.39 38.65 39.34
N LYS A 547 -55.27 39.46 39.91
CA LYS A 547 -56.64 39.01 40.27
C LYS A 547 -57.48 38.78 39.02
N LEU A 548 -58.12 37.62 38.95
CA LEU A 548 -59.02 37.23 37.87
C LEU A 548 -60.45 37.60 38.28
N ASP A 549 -60.93 38.74 37.78
CA ASP A 549 -62.24 39.27 38.11
C ASP A 549 -63.24 39.03 36.98
N ALA A 550 -64.04 37.96 37.11
CA ALA A 550 -65.07 37.62 36.14
C ALA A 550 -66.25 38.61 36.08
N SER A 551 -66.33 39.57 37.02
CA SER A 551 -67.36 40.62 36.98
C SER A 551 -67.03 41.78 36.03
N LYS A 552 -65.77 41.88 35.60
CA LYS A 552 -65.31 42.91 34.65
C LYS A 552 -65.27 42.35 33.23
N GLU A 553 -65.51 43.21 32.24
CA GLU A 553 -65.35 42.86 30.84
C GLU A 553 -63.89 42.53 30.51
N TYR A 554 -63.70 41.49 29.71
CA TYR A 554 -62.40 41.10 29.16
C TYR A 554 -62.22 41.68 27.75
N PRO A 555 -60.98 41.98 27.32
CA PRO A 555 -59.71 41.68 27.98
C PRO A 555 -59.31 42.67 29.09
N GLN A 556 -58.56 42.19 30.09
CA GLN A 556 -57.99 43.00 31.18
C GLN A 556 -56.47 43.04 31.06
N THR A 557 -55.84 44.20 31.28
CA THR A 557 -54.38 44.38 31.04
C THR A 557 -53.61 44.78 32.28
N PHE A 558 -52.38 44.27 32.41
CA PHE A 558 -51.51 44.45 33.56
C PHE A 558 -50.05 44.66 33.12
N LYS A 559 -49.36 45.63 33.73
CA LYS A 559 -47.92 45.83 33.50
C LYS A 559 -47.10 44.82 34.30
N TYR A 560 -46.14 44.17 33.63
CA TYR A 560 -45.22 43.22 34.24
C TYR A 560 -43.91 43.13 33.44
N ALA A 561 -42.77 43.14 34.13
CA ALA A 561 -41.43 42.89 33.58
C ALA A 561 -41.16 43.56 32.20
N GLY A 562 -41.43 44.87 32.11
CA GLY A 562 -41.17 45.68 30.91
C GLY A 562 -42.24 45.61 29.80
N SER A 563 -43.29 44.80 29.97
CA SER A 563 -44.33 44.58 28.95
C SER A 563 -45.75 44.54 29.55
N THR A 564 -46.75 44.16 28.75
CA THR A 564 -48.16 44.12 29.17
C THR A 564 -48.74 42.72 29.03
N ILE A 565 -49.12 42.11 30.14
CA ILE A 565 -49.88 40.86 30.18
C ILE A 565 -51.36 41.20 30.04
N THR A 566 -52.05 40.47 29.16
CA THR A 566 -53.49 40.61 28.92
C THR A 566 -54.20 39.32 29.32
N ILE A 567 -55.12 39.39 30.27
CA ILE A 567 -56.07 38.31 30.52
C ILE A 567 -57.15 38.41 29.44
N ASN A 568 -57.11 37.51 28.46
CA ASN A 568 -57.98 37.55 27.29
C ASN A 568 -59.39 37.08 27.63
N LYS A 569 -59.50 36.00 28.42
CA LYS A 569 -60.79 35.41 28.80
C LYS A 569 -60.64 34.48 29.99
N VAL A 570 -61.70 34.39 30.80
CA VAL A 570 -61.91 33.35 31.80
C VAL A 570 -63.26 32.70 31.54
N GLU A 571 -63.28 31.39 31.30
CA GLU A 571 -64.49 30.61 31.06
C GLU A 571 -64.69 29.59 32.18
N ILE A 572 -65.80 29.69 32.90
CA ILE A 572 -66.15 28.75 33.96
C ILE A 572 -66.93 27.59 33.33
N GLY A 573 -66.40 26.37 33.41
CA GLY A 573 -66.92 25.19 32.71
C GLY A 573 -66.42 23.86 33.26
N GLN A 574 -66.50 22.81 32.44
CA GLN A 574 -65.88 21.51 32.68
C GLN A 574 -64.97 21.14 31.50
N PRO A 575 -63.64 21.40 31.53
CA PRO A 575 -62.90 22.16 32.55
C PRO A 575 -63.16 23.67 32.47
N SER A 576 -62.65 24.42 33.46
CA SER A 576 -62.62 25.89 33.38
C SER A 576 -61.33 26.36 32.73
N THR A 577 -61.38 27.41 31.92
CA THR A 577 -60.25 27.83 31.08
C THR A 577 -59.86 29.28 31.36
N VAL A 578 -58.56 29.53 31.53
CA VAL A 578 -57.96 30.87 31.63
C VAL A 578 -57.03 31.07 30.45
N ILE A 579 -57.28 32.11 29.65
CA ILE A 579 -56.44 32.46 28.50
C ILE A 579 -55.81 33.82 28.77
N PHE A 580 -54.49 33.88 28.71
CA PHE A 580 -53.75 35.13 28.79
C PHE A 580 -52.66 35.21 27.73
N SER A 581 -52.32 36.43 27.34
CA SER A 581 -51.38 36.69 26.25
C SER A 581 -50.46 37.85 26.54
N ASN A 582 -49.30 37.82 25.89
CA ASN A 582 -48.37 38.93 25.77
C ASN A 582 -47.67 38.85 24.41
N HIS A 583 -48.16 39.65 23.45
CA HIS A 583 -47.62 39.71 22.10
C HIS A 583 -46.46 40.71 21.95
N GLU A 584 -46.16 41.50 22.99
CA GLU A 584 -45.04 42.44 22.97
C GLU A 584 -43.75 41.69 23.31
N ILE A 585 -42.85 41.53 22.34
CA ILE A 585 -41.58 40.80 22.54
C ILE A 585 -40.36 41.75 22.71
N LYS A 586 -40.36 42.94 22.09
CA LYS A 586 -39.17 43.79 22.01
C LYS A 586 -38.70 44.36 23.35
N ASN A 587 -39.63 44.76 24.23
CA ASN A 587 -39.33 45.35 25.54
C ASN A 587 -39.55 44.37 26.71
N ARG A 588 -39.94 43.13 26.39
CA ARG A 588 -40.33 42.11 27.37
C ARG A 588 -39.08 41.45 27.92
N ALA A 589 -38.96 41.42 29.25
CA ALA A 589 -37.78 40.86 29.90
C ALA A 589 -37.72 39.32 29.87
N TYR A 590 -38.80 38.65 29.49
CA TYR A 590 -38.98 37.20 29.65
C TYR A 590 -39.43 36.48 28.39
N GLU A 591 -39.01 35.23 28.25
CA GLU A 591 -39.41 34.29 27.20
C GLU A 591 -40.61 33.44 27.64
N SER A 592 -40.55 32.92 28.87
CA SER A 592 -41.60 32.13 29.51
C SER A 592 -41.83 32.59 30.96
N LEU A 593 -43.01 32.32 31.50
CA LEU A 593 -43.37 32.63 32.88
C LEU A 593 -43.39 31.35 33.72
N HIS A 594 -42.97 31.45 34.97
CA HIS A 594 -43.33 30.49 36.01
C HIS A 594 -44.59 31.01 36.68
N TYR A 595 -45.68 30.28 36.57
CA TYR A 595 -46.95 30.73 37.10
C TYR A 595 -47.81 29.55 37.54
N PHE A 596 -48.78 29.87 38.39
CA PHE A 596 -49.89 29.00 38.69
C PHE A 596 -51.20 29.78 38.75
N ILE A 597 -52.33 29.05 38.68
CA ILE A 597 -53.65 29.62 38.85
C ILE A 597 -54.19 29.19 40.22
N GLU A 598 -54.34 30.15 41.12
CA GLU A 598 -54.95 29.92 42.43
C GLU A 598 -56.47 29.74 42.26
N THR A 599 -57.03 28.72 42.91
CA THR A 599 -58.47 28.42 42.85
C THR A 599 -59.12 28.39 44.24
N GLU A 600 -60.44 28.17 44.30
CA GLU A 600 -61.11 27.90 45.58
C GLU A 600 -60.69 26.58 46.23
N GLN A 601 -60.19 25.62 45.45
CA GLN A 601 -59.86 24.27 45.88
C GLN A 601 -58.35 24.06 46.12
N GLY A 602 -57.54 25.12 45.98
CA GLY A 602 -56.08 25.09 46.05
C GLY A 602 -55.40 25.07 44.67
N GLU A 603 -54.11 24.73 44.65
CA GLU A 603 -53.32 24.57 43.43
C GLU A 603 -53.78 23.34 42.63
N ASN A 604 -53.91 23.46 41.31
CA ASN A 604 -54.36 22.37 40.42
C ASN A 604 -53.37 22.08 39.30
N SER A 605 -53.36 20.82 38.84
CA SER A 605 -52.59 20.39 37.66
C SER A 605 -53.08 21.12 36.41
N MET A 606 -52.16 21.77 35.70
CA MET A 606 -52.45 22.60 34.54
C MET A 606 -52.28 21.77 33.26
N GLU A 607 -53.38 21.56 32.53
CA GLU A 607 -53.32 21.12 31.14
C GLU A 607 -53.53 22.35 30.26
N GLY A 608 -52.76 22.53 29.20
CA GLY A 608 -52.81 23.80 28.48
C GLY A 608 -52.19 23.77 27.10
N ASP A 609 -52.69 24.68 26.28
CA ASP A 609 -52.18 24.93 24.93
C ASP A 609 -51.43 26.27 24.94
N TYR A 610 -50.45 26.43 24.06
CA TYR A 610 -49.70 27.67 23.95
C TYR A 610 -49.45 28.05 22.48
N GLU A 611 -49.29 29.34 22.26
CA GLU A 611 -48.78 29.89 21.02
C GLU A 611 -47.48 30.64 21.32
N GLY A 612 -46.60 30.71 20.34
CA GLY A 612 -45.32 31.38 20.49
C GLY A 612 -44.65 31.71 19.17
N VAL A 613 -43.54 32.42 19.30
CA VAL A 613 -42.65 32.76 18.19
C VAL A 613 -41.21 32.46 18.59
N ILE A 614 -40.41 32.02 17.62
CA ILE A 614 -38.96 31.89 17.80
C ILE A 614 -38.30 33.15 17.26
N VAL A 615 -37.33 33.68 17.99
CA VAL A 615 -36.56 34.86 17.58
C VAL A 615 -35.07 34.52 17.64
N ASP A 616 -34.35 34.70 16.55
CA ASP A 616 -32.88 34.51 16.56
C ASP A 616 -32.14 35.70 17.19
N LYS A 617 -30.83 35.55 17.43
CA LYS A 617 -29.96 36.61 17.98
C LYS A 617 -30.01 37.92 17.19
N ASN A 618 -30.31 37.85 15.89
CA ASN A 618 -30.40 38.99 14.98
C ASN A 618 -31.79 39.65 14.99
N GLY A 619 -32.74 39.14 15.77
CA GLY A 619 -34.09 39.68 15.92
C GLY A 619 -35.06 39.28 14.82
N LYS A 620 -34.74 38.27 14.00
CA LYS A 620 -35.67 37.74 13.00
C LYS A 620 -36.64 36.75 13.67
N GLU A 621 -37.92 36.96 13.40
CA GLU A 621 -39.02 36.16 13.96
C GLU A 621 -39.39 35.00 13.04
N TYR A 622 -39.71 33.87 13.64
CA TYR A 622 -40.12 32.64 12.96
C TYR A 622 -41.38 32.07 13.62
N ASP A 623 -42.30 31.59 12.77
CA ASP A 623 -43.54 30.92 13.18
C ASP A 623 -43.22 29.49 13.63
N MET A 624 -43.48 29.20 14.91
CA MET A 624 -43.22 27.89 15.52
C MET A 624 -43.83 26.72 14.74
N ASN A 625 -45.02 26.90 14.17
CA ASN A 625 -45.73 25.83 13.47
C ASN A 625 -45.11 25.50 12.11
N LYS A 626 -44.12 26.29 11.67
CA LYS A 626 -43.41 26.14 10.40
C LYS A 626 -41.92 25.85 10.58
N ILE A 627 -41.47 25.66 11.83
CA ILE A 627 -40.08 25.35 12.12
C ILE A 627 -39.79 23.92 11.71
N THR A 628 -38.76 23.78 10.89
CA THR A 628 -38.17 22.49 10.53
C THR A 628 -36.84 22.35 11.28
N THR A 629 -36.33 21.12 11.45
CA THR A 629 -35.02 20.91 12.10
C THR A 629 -33.92 21.71 11.40
N LYS A 630 -33.94 21.73 10.06
CA LYS A 630 -33.03 22.55 9.26
C LYS A 630 -33.11 24.03 9.61
N ILE A 631 -34.32 24.60 9.59
CA ILE A 631 -34.50 26.03 9.88
C ILE A 631 -34.00 26.33 11.29
N TYR A 632 -34.22 25.43 12.25
CA TYR A 632 -33.77 25.59 13.63
C TYR A 632 -32.24 25.54 13.77
N GLU A 633 -31.56 24.60 13.10
CA GLU A 633 -30.10 24.46 13.12
C GLU A 633 -29.36 25.63 12.46
N GLU A 634 -30.00 26.33 11.52
CA GLU A 634 -29.48 27.56 10.92
C GLU A 634 -29.68 28.80 11.82
N MET A 635 -30.49 28.72 12.88
CA MET A 635 -30.72 29.85 13.77
C MET A 635 -29.55 30.06 14.73
N GLU A 636 -29.04 31.28 14.78
CA GLU A 636 -28.06 31.66 15.78
C GLU A 636 -28.76 31.92 17.12
N GLN A 637 -28.58 30.97 18.07
CA GLN A 637 -29.05 31.05 19.46
C GLN A 637 -30.53 31.46 19.59
N PRO A 638 -31.46 30.62 19.10
CA PRO A 638 -32.88 30.94 19.06
C PRO A 638 -33.49 31.07 20.46
N ARG A 639 -34.39 32.07 20.62
CA ARG A 639 -35.15 32.34 21.83
C ARG A 639 -36.62 32.05 21.59
N HIS A 640 -37.24 31.36 22.54
CA HIS A 640 -38.61 30.90 22.41
C HIS A 640 -39.58 31.76 23.26
N PHE A 641 -40.38 32.59 22.62
CA PHE A 641 -41.33 33.46 23.30
C PHE A 641 -42.74 32.88 23.28
N PHE A 642 -43.29 32.59 24.45
CA PHE A 642 -44.71 32.27 24.58
C PHE A 642 -45.54 33.55 24.47
N THR A 643 -46.42 33.63 23.47
CA THR A 643 -47.26 34.80 23.21
C THR A 643 -48.69 34.61 23.73
N VAL A 644 -49.22 33.39 23.71
CA VAL A 644 -50.53 33.04 24.27
C VAL A 644 -50.39 31.77 25.10
N GLN A 645 -51.03 31.74 26.26
CA GLN A 645 -51.09 30.58 27.12
C GLN A 645 -52.55 30.34 27.54
N SER A 646 -53.00 29.10 27.34
CA SER A 646 -54.33 28.63 27.70
C SER A 646 -54.19 27.58 28.79
N VAL A 647 -54.81 27.81 29.93
CA VAL A 647 -54.75 26.93 31.10
C VAL A 647 -56.13 26.33 31.33
N LYS A 648 -56.24 25.01 31.29
CA LYS A 648 -57.44 24.24 31.61
C LYS A 648 -57.31 23.72 33.04
N LEU A 649 -58.28 24.09 33.87
CA LEU A 649 -58.40 23.70 35.27
C LEU A 649 -59.36 22.50 35.36
N PRO A 650 -58.86 21.31 35.73
CA PRO A 650 -59.69 20.12 35.82
C PRO A 650 -60.74 20.27 36.93
N GLY A 651 -61.95 19.80 36.67
CA GLY A 651 -63.05 19.84 37.64
C GLY A 651 -64.29 20.56 37.13
N ASN A 652 -65.37 20.43 37.90
CA ASN A 652 -66.66 21.01 37.54
C ASN A 652 -66.80 22.44 38.06
N LYS A 653 -66.83 23.43 37.15
CA LYS A 653 -67.03 24.86 37.48
C LYS A 653 -66.04 25.38 38.53
N VAL A 654 -64.77 25.02 38.39
CA VAL A 654 -63.69 25.53 39.24
C VAL A 654 -63.54 27.04 38.98
N ILE A 655 -63.58 27.84 40.04
CA ILE A 655 -63.48 29.29 39.93
C ILE A 655 -62.01 29.70 40.15
N PRO A 656 -61.31 30.23 39.12
CA PRO A 656 -59.97 30.76 39.29
C PRO A 656 -60.01 32.14 39.96
N LYS A 657 -59.10 32.39 40.90
CA LYS A 657 -59.02 33.62 41.70
C LYS A 657 -57.90 34.56 41.24
N SER A 658 -56.72 34.01 40.99
CA SER A 658 -55.55 34.78 40.54
C SER A 658 -54.68 33.96 39.61
N LEU A 659 -54.02 34.68 38.70
CA LEU A 659 -52.80 34.24 38.05
C LEU A 659 -51.64 34.72 38.92
N ASP A 660 -50.93 33.78 39.54
CA ASP A 660 -49.79 34.03 40.40
C ASP A 660 -48.52 33.66 39.65
N ILE A 661 -47.76 34.70 39.29
CA ILE A 661 -46.45 34.57 38.65
C ILE A 661 -45.42 34.53 39.76
N THR A 662 -44.58 33.50 39.78
CA THR A 662 -43.49 33.32 40.75
C THR A 662 -42.12 33.70 40.18
N GLY A 663 -42.03 33.80 38.86
CA GLY A 663 -40.81 34.12 38.17
C GLY A 663 -40.95 34.00 36.66
N TYR A 664 -39.81 34.03 35.98
CA TYR A 664 -39.76 33.91 34.54
C TYR A 664 -38.40 33.42 34.06
N ASN A 665 -38.38 32.86 32.84
CA ASN A 665 -37.11 32.55 32.17
C ASN A 665 -36.75 33.58 31.11
N THR A 666 -35.45 33.79 30.93
CA THR A 666 -34.90 34.68 29.91
C THR A 666 -33.51 34.24 29.48
N THR A 667 -33.20 34.43 28.20
CA THR A 667 -31.88 34.16 27.63
C THR A 667 -31.05 35.43 27.63
N LYS A 668 -29.80 35.34 28.10
CA LYS A 668 -28.79 36.39 27.96
C LYS A 668 -27.67 35.90 27.05
N TYR A 669 -27.39 36.69 26.02
CA TYR A 669 -26.25 36.44 25.13
C TYR A 669 -24.97 36.87 25.81
N LEU A 670 -23.95 36.04 25.67
CA LEU A 670 -22.60 36.26 26.20
C LEU A 670 -21.64 36.33 25.01
N ASP A 671 -20.63 37.18 25.14
CA ASP A 671 -19.52 37.28 24.18
C ASP A 671 -18.16 37.04 24.88
N ASP A 672 -18.20 36.54 26.12
CA ASP A 672 -17.02 36.30 26.94
C ASP A 672 -16.21 35.10 26.43
N VAL A 673 -14.89 35.28 26.42
CA VAL A 673 -13.92 34.22 26.14
C VAL A 673 -13.04 34.08 27.37
N VAL A 674 -12.99 32.88 27.94
CA VAL A 674 -12.15 32.57 29.11
C VAL A 674 -11.06 31.61 28.68
N GLU A 675 -9.81 32.02 28.90
CA GLU A 675 -8.62 31.19 28.67
C GLU A 675 -8.24 30.49 29.97
N VAL A 676 -8.07 29.17 29.91
CA VAL A 676 -7.85 28.32 31.08
C VAL A 676 -6.67 27.38 30.82
N GLU A 677 -5.72 27.35 31.76
CA GLU A 677 -4.62 26.37 31.75
C GLU A 677 -5.15 24.97 32.07
N THR A 678 -4.56 23.94 31.45
CA THR A 678 -4.99 22.55 31.64
C THR A 678 -3.95 21.74 32.40
N GLU A 679 -4.36 21.02 33.44
CA GLU A 679 -3.49 20.08 34.18
C GLU A 679 -3.89 18.64 33.88
N LEU A 680 -2.96 17.83 33.36
CA LEU A 680 -3.23 16.44 32.98
C LEU A 680 -3.62 15.58 34.21
N ILE A 681 -4.78 14.93 34.15
CA ILE A 681 -5.23 13.98 35.17
C ILE A 681 -4.65 12.60 34.85
N VAL A 682 -3.65 12.17 35.62
CA VAL A 682 -3.08 10.82 35.49
C VAL A 682 -4.02 9.81 36.15
N LYS A 683 -4.74 9.03 35.35
CA LYS A 683 -5.53 7.90 35.85
C LYS A 683 -4.60 6.75 36.29
N ASP A 684 -4.55 6.46 37.58
CA ASP A 684 -3.89 5.24 38.06
C ASP A 684 -4.66 4.01 37.55
N LYS A 685 -3.93 3.01 37.04
CA LYS A 685 -4.50 1.73 36.54
C LYS A 685 -5.24 0.90 37.61
N ALA A 686 -5.27 1.34 38.86
CA ALA A 686 -6.07 0.76 39.92
C ALA A 686 -7.38 1.53 40.03
N GLY A 687 -8.40 1.09 39.28
CA GLY A 687 -9.76 1.62 39.39
C GLY A 687 -10.27 1.52 40.83
N THR A 688 -10.19 2.63 41.54
CA THR A 688 -10.86 2.86 42.83
C THR A 688 -11.05 4.38 42.96
N GLN A 689 -12.25 4.83 42.60
CA GLN A 689 -12.92 5.89 43.33
C GLN A 689 -14.00 5.24 44.18
#